data_AF-A0A525W204-F1
#
_entry.id   AF-A0A525W204-F1
#
_cell.length_a   1.000
_cell.length_b   1.000
_cell.length_c   1.000
_cell.angle_alpha   90.00
_cell.angle_beta   90.00
_cell.angle_gamma   90.00
#
_symmetry.space_group_name_H-M   'P 1'
#
loop_
_entity.id
_entity.type
_entity.pdbx_description
1 polymer ?
#
loop_
_entity_poly.entity_id
_entity_poly.type
_entity_poly.pdbx_seq_one_letter_code
_entity_poly.pdbx_strand_id
1 'polypeptide(L)'
;MSISTNVRPPNRLIHETSPYLLQHAHNPVDWYPWGPEALQLAKTKNRPILLSIGYSACHWCHVMERESFENEAIAELMNRWFVCVKVDREERPDLDEIYMAATVAMNHGQGGWPMTVFLTPAQEPFFAGTYFPPEDRWGRPGFSSVLKKIADYWETRPSEVQDQAKELTAQLQSSKQPPSPISISESVLDEAVVQFTEDFDETHGGFGTAPKFPPAMGLSFLLRSHRHSGNPHTLTMVTRTLDMMADGGIYDHIGGGFARYSTDARWLVPHFEKMLYDNALLARVYVETYQVTKKPLYRQVATEVLDYIRREMTGPEGGFYSSTDADSEGVEGKFFVWTPAEVQDVLKNSEDARRFCALYDITESGNWEQTNIPNRLRPLGDVAKQLNLTTDELTEIASRVKPLLYETRRHRIPPGLDDKVITAWNGMMLSTMAEAARVFGNAAYLESAQRTADFLLHSHAKPDGRLLRTSRGDRAHLDAYLEDYAYLTEGLLDLYEAGAAESYLQAAARLAEYLISDFMDHERGGFFTTAAHHESLILRHREGMDGATPSANAVAASALARLSFHFDRDDWRRASIAATRAYGRQITRYPRAFAKSLAVVDFLIEGPVELALIGHESHDDLRAIREAVAHCYLPNRIVATGSPEHPSSLPLLRDRPAVSGKPTLYICRNYTCQQPITDPRVILAALQADQTAPREHGTEPTLLQGISLPGHATVQGTAAYASRSMARDGDTGLAHGFTVLGSTGLTTTRLGFGTYRVDMQHADYRDALKKALRASCNLIDTSTNYTDGDSERLVGSVLAELAASGEIRREEIIVVSKIGYLQGQNLKLAEAKDKSGRPYPELVKYGEGIWHCIHPEFLADQLTLSLDRLGLATLDCCLLHNPEYFLSESRHRGMADLTALRGEFYTRIERAFAYFETQVSAGRLRFYGVSSNTVTSAADDPESTSLAHIAQAAEAAARSVGASAHHFRVLQCPMNLLEAGAARTANTGPAQLQTVLEYASQNRIAVFANRPLNAMVTPNRMLRLANLPLEDPSIDIDRQLSTVGALEQEYRTSLAPNIPSSGTGTAPADYFNWSAELRRIHPQIQGFEHWEQIEHHMIAPQINHVLQLLTRQLSGDGAEQWERWRQRYIPELLTLLRGFRREAILRSHAQTERVARTIDPLLPVSHRTASLSQKMLWLLTSTPGVTCVLNGMRTPKYVEDSLAIVRWEPIGDTQPIYEAALTLPRLQSAHPS
;
A
#
# COMPACT_ATOMS: atom_id res chain seq x y z
N MET A 1 35.52 -48.95 -0.48
CA MET A 1 36.59 -48.26 -1.23
C MET A 1 37.25 -47.26 -0.30
N SER A 2 38.58 -47.20 -0.25
CA SER A 2 39.35 -46.39 0.70
C SER A 2 39.26 -44.91 0.33
N ILE A 3 38.68 -44.07 1.19
CA ILE A 3 38.61 -42.62 1.00
C ILE A 3 39.98 -42.03 1.31
N SER A 4 40.64 -41.52 0.28
CA SER A 4 41.84 -40.70 0.38
C SER A 4 41.47 -39.38 1.07
N THR A 5 41.73 -39.25 2.36
CA THR A 5 41.62 -37.99 3.10
C THR A 5 42.82 -37.09 2.78
N ASN A 6 42.76 -36.38 1.65
CA ASN A 6 43.52 -35.14 1.49
C ASN A 6 42.69 -34.03 2.17
N VAL A 7 42.89 -33.83 3.47
CA VAL A 7 42.23 -32.73 4.18
C VAL A 7 42.86 -31.42 3.73
N ARG A 8 42.14 -30.65 2.91
CA ARG A 8 42.58 -29.32 2.43
C ARG A 8 42.74 -28.36 3.61
N PRO A 9 43.74 -27.45 3.60
CA PRO A 9 43.87 -26.44 4.64
C PRO A 9 42.62 -25.54 4.66
N PRO A 10 42.09 -25.18 5.83
CA PRO A 10 40.90 -24.35 5.92
C PRO A 10 41.19 -22.90 5.48
N ASN A 11 40.17 -22.24 4.90
CA ASN A 11 40.10 -20.80 4.71
C ASN A 11 39.60 -20.11 6.00
N ARG A 12 39.30 -18.81 5.93
CA ARG A 12 38.94 -17.98 7.11
C ARG A 12 37.59 -18.34 7.73
N LEU A 13 36.69 -18.99 6.99
CA LEU A 13 35.36 -19.35 7.50
C LEU A 13 35.41 -20.37 8.65
N ILE A 14 36.56 -21.04 8.88
CA ILE A 14 36.75 -21.95 10.01
C ILE A 14 36.59 -21.28 11.39
N HIS A 15 36.62 -19.95 11.44
CA HIS A 15 36.46 -19.16 12.67
C HIS A 15 35.02 -18.67 12.91
N GLU A 16 34.13 -18.90 11.95
CA GLU A 16 32.72 -18.56 12.02
C GLU A 16 31.93 -19.58 12.85
N THR A 17 30.73 -19.20 13.29
CA THR A 17 29.83 -20.11 14.04
C THR A 17 28.74 -20.70 13.18
N SER A 18 28.31 -20.01 12.11
CA SER A 18 27.27 -20.49 11.21
C SER A 18 27.62 -21.87 10.62
N PRO A 19 26.74 -22.88 10.76
CA PRO A 19 26.92 -24.17 10.10
C PRO A 19 27.08 -24.03 8.58
N TYR A 20 26.36 -23.09 7.96
CA TYR A 20 26.47 -22.79 6.53
C TYR A 20 27.87 -22.29 6.14
N LEU A 21 28.44 -21.34 6.90
CA LEU A 21 29.77 -20.82 6.60
C LEU A 21 30.86 -21.87 6.87
N LEU A 22 30.73 -22.63 7.96
CA LEU A 22 31.66 -23.70 8.32
C LEU A 22 31.71 -24.82 7.27
N GLN A 23 30.59 -25.13 6.62
CA GLN A 23 30.54 -26.08 5.51
C GLN A 23 31.50 -25.71 4.38
N HIS A 24 31.68 -24.41 4.12
CA HIS A 24 32.54 -23.89 3.04
C HIS A 24 34.00 -23.67 3.48
N ALA A 25 34.37 -23.99 4.72
CA ALA A 25 35.68 -23.67 5.28
C ALA A 25 36.84 -24.41 4.60
N HIS A 26 36.59 -25.55 3.94
CA HIS A 26 37.61 -26.36 3.27
C HIS A 26 37.55 -26.29 1.73
N ASN A 27 36.73 -25.38 1.18
CA ASN A 27 36.62 -25.19 -0.27
C ASN A 27 37.92 -24.56 -0.81
N PRO A 28 38.32 -24.89 -2.05
CA PRO A 28 39.52 -24.33 -2.68
C PRO A 28 39.42 -22.81 -2.94
N VAL A 29 38.21 -22.24 -2.91
CA VAL A 29 37.99 -20.79 -2.93
C VAL A 29 38.48 -20.18 -1.59
N ASP A 30 39.26 -19.10 -1.68
CA ASP A 30 39.72 -18.31 -0.52
C ASP A 30 38.57 -17.44 0.00
N TRP A 31 37.62 -18.07 0.67
CA TRP A 31 36.46 -17.39 1.22
C TRP A 31 36.83 -16.52 2.43
N TYR A 32 36.25 -15.32 2.45
CA TYR A 32 36.22 -14.43 3.59
C TYR A 32 34.79 -14.35 4.13
N PRO A 33 34.61 -14.24 5.45
CA PRO A 33 33.35 -13.71 5.99
C PRO A 33 33.20 -12.25 5.59
N TRP A 34 31.96 -11.74 5.59
CA TRP A 34 31.74 -10.30 5.43
C TRP A 34 32.31 -9.56 6.63
N GLY A 35 33.25 -8.64 6.37
CA GLY A 35 33.82 -7.82 7.44
C GLY A 35 34.98 -6.94 6.99
N PRO A 36 35.59 -6.18 7.93
CA PRO A 36 36.60 -5.19 7.62
C PRO A 36 37.81 -5.75 6.86
N GLU A 37 38.23 -6.99 7.13
CA GLU A 37 39.37 -7.62 6.44
C GLU A 37 39.10 -7.74 4.93
N ALA A 38 37.98 -8.35 4.53
CA ALA A 38 37.62 -8.55 3.13
C ALA A 38 37.38 -7.21 2.41
N LEU A 39 36.64 -6.30 3.06
CA LEU A 39 36.29 -4.99 2.49
C LEU A 39 37.53 -4.11 2.30
N GLN A 40 38.46 -4.10 3.26
CA GLN A 40 39.71 -3.35 3.14
C GLN A 40 40.65 -3.98 2.11
N LEU A 41 40.67 -5.32 2.01
CA LEU A 41 41.43 -6.02 0.99
C LEU A 41 40.95 -5.66 -0.42
N ALA A 42 39.64 -5.66 -0.65
CA ALA A 42 39.03 -5.28 -1.93
C ALA A 42 39.43 -3.85 -2.34
N LYS A 43 39.38 -2.90 -1.39
CA LYS A 43 39.81 -1.51 -1.61
C LYS A 43 41.30 -1.40 -1.90
N THR A 44 42.13 -2.04 -1.09
CA THR A 44 43.60 -1.95 -1.19
C THR A 44 44.12 -2.60 -2.47
N LYS A 45 43.50 -3.71 -2.91
CA LYS A 45 43.86 -4.42 -4.13
C LYS A 45 43.14 -3.89 -5.37
N ASN A 46 42.18 -2.97 -5.21
CA ASN A 46 41.26 -2.51 -6.25
C ASN A 46 40.62 -3.67 -7.04
N ARG A 47 40.09 -4.66 -6.30
CA ARG A 47 39.46 -5.85 -6.88
C ARG A 47 37.97 -5.87 -6.57
N PRO A 48 37.13 -6.31 -7.53
CA PRO A 48 35.71 -6.50 -7.28
C PRO A 48 35.49 -7.58 -6.23
N ILE A 49 34.41 -7.44 -5.47
CA ILE A 49 33.95 -8.43 -4.49
C ILE A 49 33.02 -9.39 -5.23
N LEU A 50 33.26 -10.70 -5.08
CA LEU A 50 32.29 -11.73 -5.45
C LEU A 50 31.59 -12.14 -4.16
N LEU A 51 30.37 -11.66 -3.97
CA LEU A 51 29.53 -11.94 -2.82
C LEU A 51 28.61 -13.13 -3.12
N SER A 52 28.69 -14.18 -2.30
CA SER A 52 27.77 -15.31 -2.34
C SER A 52 26.97 -15.39 -1.04
N ILE A 53 25.63 -15.31 -1.16
CA ILE A 53 24.70 -15.37 -0.01
C ILE A 53 23.82 -16.62 -0.11
N GLY A 54 23.67 -17.33 1.01
CA GLY A 54 22.82 -18.53 1.14
C GLY A 54 22.58 -18.90 2.61
N TYR A 55 22.09 -20.11 2.86
CA TYR A 55 21.85 -20.68 4.20
C TYR A 55 21.95 -22.21 4.14
N SER A 56 22.00 -22.85 5.32
CA SER A 56 22.34 -24.28 5.49
C SER A 56 21.35 -25.25 4.84
N ALA A 57 20.05 -25.02 4.95
CA ALA A 57 19.02 -25.90 4.38
C ALA A 57 18.75 -25.67 2.85
N CYS A 58 19.48 -24.75 2.22
CA CYS A 58 19.29 -24.42 0.81
C CYS A 58 19.86 -25.49 -0.14
N HIS A 59 19.00 -26.30 -0.77
CA HIS A 59 19.41 -27.34 -1.73
C HIS A 59 20.29 -26.80 -2.88
N TRP A 60 19.86 -25.74 -3.58
CA TRP A 60 20.62 -25.17 -4.70
C TRP A 60 21.96 -24.56 -4.27
N CYS A 61 22.10 -24.19 -3.00
CA CYS A 61 23.36 -23.72 -2.44
C CYS A 61 24.37 -24.86 -2.33
N HIS A 62 23.92 -26.06 -1.93
CA HIS A 62 24.72 -27.29 -1.93
C HIS A 62 25.08 -27.74 -3.36
N VAL A 63 24.15 -27.62 -4.31
CA VAL A 63 24.44 -27.91 -5.73
C VAL A 63 25.53 -26.97 -6.27
N MET A 64 25.39 -25.67 -6.04
CA MET A 64 26.40 -24.68 -6.45
C MET A 64 27.76 -24.93 -5.79
N GLU A 65 27.77 -25.35 -4.52
CA GLU A 65 29.01 -25.75 -3.85
C GLU A 65 29.70 -26.90 -4.57
N ARG A 66 29.01 -28.04 -4.70
CA ARG A 66 29.58 -29.28 -5.25
C ARG A 66 30.03 -29.10 -6.70
N GLU A 67 29.23 -28.40 -7.51
CA GLU A 67 29.52 -28.25 -8.94
C GLU A 67 30.55 -27.16 -9.24
N SER A 68 30.53 -26.05 -8.48
CA SER A 68 31.34 -24.86 -8.80
C SER A 68 32.38 -24.51 -7.73
N PHE A 69 32.03 -24.43 -6.45
CA PHE A 69 32.96 -23.94 -5.41
C PHE A 69 34.01 -24.99 -5.00
N GLU A 70 33.73 -26.28 -5.17
CA GLU A 70 34.70 -27.37 -4.93
C GLU A 70 35.62 -27.63 -6.15
N ASN A 71 35.29 -27.07 -7.30
CA ASN A 71 36.05 -27.22 -8.54
C ASN A 71 37.30 -26.32 -8.53
N GLU A 72 38.48 -26.94 -8.45
CA GLU A 72 39.79 -26.25 -8.39
C GLU A 72 39.99 -25.23 -9.54
N ALA A 73 39.61 -25.58 -10.77
CA ALA A 73 39.80 -24.69 -11.91
C ALA A 73 38.93 -23.44 -11.84
N ILE A 74 37.70 -23.56 -11.32
CA ILE A 74 36.81 -22.42 -11.10
C ILE A 74 37.31 -21.59 -9.91
N ALA A 75 37.71 -22.25 -8.82
CA ALA A 75 38.23 -21.58 -7.63
C ALA A 75 39.51 -20.77 -7.91
N GLU A 76 40.41 -21.28 -8.76
CA GLU A 76 41.58 -20.53 -9.23
C GLU A 76 41.21 -19.23 -9.95
N LEU A 77 40.15 -19.23 -10.78
CA LEU A 77 39.66 -18.03 -11.46
C LEU A 77 39.06 -17.05 -10.46
N MET A 78 38.27 -17.55 -9.50
CA MET A 78 37.67 -16.74 -8.44
C MET A 78 38.74 -16.04 -7.60
N ASN A 79 39.69 -16.80 -7.04
CA ASN A 79 40.77 -16.29 -6.18
C ASN A 79 41.72 -15.33 -6.90
N ARG A 80 41.86 -15.47 -8.23
CA ARG A 80 42.72 -14.61 -9.04
C ARG A 80 42.17 -13.20 -9.17
N TRP A 81 40.88 -13.07 -9.47
CA TRP A 81 40.28 -11.81 -9.90
C TRP A 81 39.42 -11.12 -8.83
N PHE A 82 38.88 -11.87 -7.88
CA PHE A 82 37.89 -11.37 -6.93
C PHE A 82 38.37 -11.47 -5.49
N VAL A 83 37.78 -10.66 -4.61
CA VAL A 83 37.73 -10.97 -3.18
C VAL A 83 36.43 -11.72 -2.93
N CYS A 84 36.54 -13.01 -2.61
CA CYS A 84 35.39 -13.91 -2.47
C CYS A 84 34.83 -13.83 -1.05
N VAL A 85 33.59 -13.37 -0.93
CA VAL A 85 32.91 -13.18 0.36
C VAL A 85 31.70 -14.11 0.45
N LYS A 86 31.59 -14.85 1.55
CA LYS A 86 30.49 -15.76 1.84
C LYS A 86 29.66 -15.23 3.01
N VAL A 87 28.34 -15.26 2.88
CA VAL A 87 27.40 -14.74 3.88
C VAL A 87 26.26 -15.72 4.12
N ASP A 88 26.00 -15.98 5.40
CA ASP A 88 24.76 -16.62 5.86
C ASP A 88 23.66 -15.56 5.97
N ARG A 89 22.59 -15.69 5.18
CA ARG A 89 21.45 -14.74 5.21
C ARG A 89 20.74 -14.73 6.56
N GLU A 90 20.77 -15.84 7.29
CA GLU A 90 20.11 -15.94 8.58
C GLU A 90 20.84 -15.15 9.65
N GLU A 91 22.16 -14.99 9.52
CA GLU A 91 22.99 -14.14 10.39
C GLU A 91 23.05 -12.68 9.92
N ARG A 92 22.98 -12.44 8.60
CA ARG A 92 23.07 -11.10 7.98
C ARG A 92 21.88 -10.80 7.03
N PRO A 93 20.64 -10.69 7.55
CA PRO A 93 19.47 -10.37 6.72
C PRO A 93 19.56 -9.00 6.05
N ASP A 94 20.31 -8.05 6.63
CA ASP A 94 20.56 -6.73 6.04
C ASP A 94 21.26 -6.81 4.69
N LEU A 95 22.31 -7.63 4.57
CA LEU A 95 23.03 -7.83 3.33
C LEU A 95 22.14 -8.57 2.31
N ASP A 96 21.42 -9.59 2.77
CA ASP A 96 20.48 -10.35 1.94
C ASP A 96 19.41 -9.45 1.31
N GLU A 97 18.75 -8.60 2.10
CA GLU A 97 17.71 -7.68 1.62
C GLU A 97 18.23 -6.67 0.59
N ILE A 98 19.40 -6.08 0.85
CA ILE A 98 20.02 -5.09 -0.03
C ILE A 98 20.35 -5.72 -1.39
N TYR A 99 21.04 -6.86 -1.37
CA TYR A 99 21.54 -7.47 -2.59
C TYR A 99 20.51 -8.32 -3.33
N MET A 100 19.49 -8.83 -2.64
CA MET A 100 18.32 -9.43 -3.29
C MET A 100 17.55 -8.36 -4.09
N ALA A 101 17.39 -7.17 -3.53
CA ALA A 101 16.75 -6.06 -4.25
C ALA A 101 17.52 -5.66 -5.51
N ALA A 102 18.86 -5.62 -5.43
CA ALA A 102 19.71 -5.40 -6.60
C ALA A 102 19.57 -6.52 -7.63
N THR A 103 19.54 -7.78 -7.18
CA THR A 103 19.39 -8.96 -8.04
C THR A 103 18.07 -8.94 -8.80
N VAL A 104 16.96 -8.67 -8.11
CA VAL A 104 15.62 -8.54 -8.70
C VAL A 104 15.57 -7.40 -9.72
N ALA A 105 16.20 -6.27 -9.41
CA ALA A 105 16.27 -5.13 -10.33
C ALA A 105 17.06 -5.44 -11.61
N MET A 106 18.14 -6.22 -11.50
CA MET A 106 18.96 -6.61 -12.67
C MET A 106 18.34 -7.76 -13.48
N ASN A 107 17.62 -8.69 -12.84
CA ASN A 107 17.15 -9.93 -13.46
C ASN A 107 15.66 -9.92 -13.84
N HIS A 108 15.17 -8.79 -14.36
CA HIS A 108 13.78 -8.65 -14.83
C HIS A 108 12.71 -9.06 -13.79
N GLY A 109 12.96 -8.78 -12.50
CA GLY A 109 12.04 -9.12 -11.42
C GLY A 109 12.28 -10.49 -10.78
N GLN A 110 13.29 -11.24 -11.20
CA GLN A 110 13.61 -12.56 -10.63
C GLN A 110 14.75 -12.49 -9.60
N GLY A 111 14.62 -13.24 -8.52
CA GLY A 111 15.62 -13.39 -7.46
C GLY A 111 15.59 -14.80 -6.88
N GLY A 112 16.51 -15.09 -5.95
CA GLY A 112 16.56 -16.38 -5.26
C GLY A 112 17.96 -16.74 -4.77
N TRP A 113 18.03 -17.82 -3.99
CA TRP A 113 19.28 -18.37 -3.47
C TRP A 113 19.68 -19.65 -4.23
N PRO A 114 20.98 -19.95 -4.41
CA PRO A 114 22.14 -19.16 -3.98
C PRO A 114 22.20 -17.84 -4.75
N MET A 115 22.55 -16.77 -4.06
CA MET A 115 22.66 -15.43 -4.66
C MET A 115 24.14 -15.13 -4.91
N THR A 116 24.49 -14.81 -6.15
CA THR A 116 25.87 -14.49 -6.57
C THR A 116 25.91 -13.08 -7.14
N VAL A 117 26.58 -12.17 -6.45
CA VAL A 117 26.59 -10.73 -6.76
C VAL A 117 28.02 -10.23 -6.87
N PHE A 118 28.28 -9.40 -7.88
CA PHE A 118 29.56 -8.76 -8.10
C PHE A 118 29.45 -7.28 -7.72
N LEU A 119 30.31 -6.87 -6.78
CA LEU A 119 30.31 -5.53 -6.20
C LEU A 119 31.60 -4.79 -6.48
N THR A 120 31.52 -3.48 -6.57
CA THR A 120 32.71 -2.61 -6.52
C THR A 120 33.37 -2.71 -5.13
N PRO A 121 34.63 -2.26 -4.96
CA PRO A 121 35.24 -2.12 -3.62
C PRO A 121 34.47 -1.17 -2.68
N ALA A 122 33.56 -0.36 -3.22
CA ALA A 122 32.63 0.49 -2.47
C ALA A 122 31.31 -0.22 -2.12
N GLN A 123 31.22 -1.54 -2.36
CA GLN A 123 30.07 -2.41 -2.08
C GLN A 123 28.86 -2.22 -3.02
N GLU A 124 28.99 -1.39 -4.06
CA GLU A 124 27.92 -1.09 -5.02
C GLU A 124 27.76 -2.26 -6.00
N PRO A 125 26.54 -2.81 -6.20
CA PRO A 125 26.33 -3.93 -7.10
C PRO A 125 26.34 -3.48 -8.56
N PHE A 126 27.04 -4.23 -9.42
CA PHE A 126 27.05 -3.98 -10.87
C PHE A 126 26.70 -5.20 -11.72
N PHE A 127 26.71 -6.41 -11.15
CA PHE A 127 26.17 -7.61 -11.79
C PHE A 127 25.65 -8.60 -10.75
N ALA A 128 24.58 -9.33 -11.06
CA ALA A 128 23.96 -10.28 -10.14
C ALA A 128 23.34 -11.47 -10.88
N GLY A 129 23.32 -12.62 -10.23
CA GLY A 129 22.63 -13.82 -10.68
C GLY A 129 22.34 -14.76 -9.52
N THR A 130 21.65 -15.86 -9.81
CA THR A 130 21.38 -16.89 -8.81
C THR A 130 22.38 -18.05 -8.98
N TYR A 131 21.91 -19.17 -9.53
CA TYR A 131 22.73 -20.33 -9.86
C TYR A 131 23.41 -20.16 -11.23
N PHE A 132 24.72 -20.45 -11.29
CA PHE A 132 25.50 -20.54 -12.52
C PHE A 132 26.07 -21.96 -12.68
N PRO A 133 25.78 -22.67 -13.78
CA PRO A 133 26.34 -24.00 -14.00
C PRO A 133 27.87 -23.94 -14.19
N PRO A 134 28.63 -25.01 -13.93
CA PRO A 134 30.08 -24.99 -14.09
C PRO A 134 30.53 -24.75 -15.55
N GLU A 135 29.74 -25.21 -16.51
CA GLU A 135 29.95 -25.08 -17.96
C GLU A 135 28.77 -24.42 -18.66
N ASP A 136 29.00 -23.84 -19.85
CA ASP A 136 27.95 -23.28 -20.70
C ASP A 136 26.95 -24.37 -21.12
N ARG A 137 25.74 -24.38 -20.51
CA ARG A 137 24.70 -25.38 -20.75
C ARG A 137 23.30 -24.76 -20.62
N TRP A 138 22.32 -25.39 -21.27
CA TRP A 138 20.89 -24.96 -21.27
C TRP A 138 20.65 -23.51 -21.69
N GLY A 139 21.47 -22.98 -22.61
CA GLY A 139 21.37 -21.58 -23.05
C GLY A 139 21.81 -20.55 -22.01
N ARG A 140 22.46 -20.99 -20.92
CA ARG A 140 23.01 -20.13 -19.86
C ARG A 140 24.54 -20.17 -19.90
N PRO A 141 25.23 -19.04 -19.68
CA PRO A 141 26.68 -19.03 -19.55
C PRO A 141 27.09 -19.78 -18.28
N GLY A 142 28.14 -20.59 -18.40
CA GLY A 142 28.78 -21.25 -17.29
C GLY A 142 29.55 -20.27 -16.42
N PHE A 143 29.77 -20.63 -15.17
CA PHE A 143 30.35 -19.74 -14.17
C PHE A 143 31.75 -19.29 -14.56
N SER A 144 32.56 -20.18 -15.13
CA SER A 144 33.87 -19.84 -15.71
C SER A 144 33.80 -18.74 -16.78
N SER A 145 32.79 -18.78 -17.64
CA SER A 145 32.57 -17.79 -18.70
C SER A 145 32.13 -16.44 -18.13
N VAL A 146 31.28 -16.47 -17.11
CA VAL A 146 30.83 -15.26 -16.38
C VAL A 146 32.03 -14.59 -15.68
N LEU A 147 32.81 -15.35 -14.90
CA LEU A 147 33.97 -14.84 -14.15
C LEU A 147 34.99 -14.13 -15.08
N LYS A 148 35.31 -14.75 -16.23
CA LYS A 148 36.22 -14.17 -17.23
C LYS A 148 35.69 -12.86 -17.81
N LYS A 149 34.40 -12.82 -18.18
CA LYS A 149 33.77 -11.61 -18.75
C LYS A 149 33.73 -10.46 -17.75
N ILE A 150 33.39 -10.74 -16.49
CA ILE A 150 33.37 -9.72 -15.44
C ILE A 150 34.78 -9.18 -15.17
N ALA A 151 35.80 -10.04 -15.11
CA ALA A 151 37.19 -9.62 -14.94
C ALA A 151 37.66 -8.73 -16.11
N ASP A 152 37.38 -9.12 -17.35
CA ASP A 152 37.72 -8.33 -18.55
C ASP A 152 37.01 -6.97 -18.56
N TYR A 153 35.73 -6.91 -18.20
CA TYR A 153 34.99 -5.65 -18.07
C TYR A 153 35.58 -4.73 -16.99
N TRP A 154 35.97 -5.28 -15.84
CA TRP A 154 36.59 -4.51 -14.76
C TRP A 154 37.96 -3.94 -15.16
N GLU A 155 38.77 -4.70 -15.90
CA GLU A 155 40.10 -4.26 -16.36
C GLU A 155 40.03 -3.26 -17.52
N THR A 156 39.12 -3.47 -18.48
CA THR A 156 39.08 -2.69 -19.72
C THR A 156 38.17 -1.46 -19.65
N ARG A 157 37.11 -1.49 -18.82
CA ARG A 157 36.10 -0.42 -18.73
C ARG A 157 35.70 -0.07 -17.29
N PRO A 158 36.65 0.22 -16.39
CA PRO A 158 36.36 0.41 -14.96
C PRO A 158 35.41 1.58 -14.67
N SER A 159 35.47 2.67 -15.47
CA SER A 159 34.57 3.82 -15.28
C SER A 159 33.12 3.48 -15.62
N GLU A 160 32.87 2.75 -16.72
CA GLU A 160 31.51 2.33 -17.12
C GLU A 160 30.88 1.44 -16.04
N VAL A 161 31.65 0.50 -15.46
CA VAL A 161 31.18 -0.37 -14.38
C VAL A 161 30.83 0.44 -13.14
N GLN A 162 31.68 1.40 -12.75
CA GLN A 162 31.43 2.25 -11.57
C GLN A 162 30.21 3.16 -11.74
N ASP A 163 30.03 3.73 -12.93
CA ASP A 163 28.89 4.59 -13.22
C ASP A 163 27.58 3.78 -13.21
N GLN A 164 27.58 2.58 -13.79
CA GLN A 164 26.44 1.66 -13.73
C GLN A 164 26.10 1.24 -12.29
N ALA A 165 27.12 0.91 -11.48
CA ALA A 165 26.93 0.56 -10.06
C ALA A 165 26.30 1.71 -9.26
N LYS A 166 26.78 2.93 -9.47
CA LYS A 166 26.25 4.14 -8.81
C LYS A 166 24.82 4.44 -9.25
N GLU A 167 24.54 4.34 -10.55
CA GLU A 167 23.19 4.57 -11.07
C GLU A 167 22.20 3.58 -10.45
N LEU A 168 22.53 2.29 -10.45
CA LEU A 168 21.68 1.28 -9.82
C LEU A 168 21.52 1.53 -8.31
N THR A 169 22.60 1.87 -7.61
CA THR A 169 22.54 2.17 -6.18
C THR A 169 21.64 3.37 -5.88
N ALA A 170 21.72 4.44 -6.70
CA ALA A 170 20.83 5.60 -6.59
C ALA A 170 19.36 5.25 -6.91
N GLN A 171 19.12 4.35 -7.88
CA GLN A 171 17.79 3.83 -8.17
C GLN A 171 17.23 3.01 -6.99
N LEU A 172 18.05 2.16 -6.35
CA LEU A 172 17.66 1.40 -5.16
C LEU A 172 17.36 2.33 -3.97
N GLN A 173 18.13 3.40 -3.79
CA GLN A 173 17.90 4.40 -2.75
C GLN A 173 16.63 5.23 -2.98
N SER A 174 16.29 5.54 -4.23
CA SER A 174 15.09 6.34 -4.58
C SER A 174 13.80 5.51 -4.62
N SER A 175 13.85 4.27 -5.11
CA SER A 175 12.69 3.37 -5.27
C SER A 175 12.13 2.83 -3.95
N LYS A 176 12.89 2.89 -2.85
CA LYS A 176 12.48 2.37 -1.53
C LYS A 176 12.11 3.45 -0.52
N GLN A 177 11.93 4.71 -0.96
CA GLN A 177 11.29 5.72 -0.13
C GLN A 177 9.79 5.41 -0.02
N PRO A 178 9.24 5.18 1.17
CA PRO A 178 7.80 5.01 1.30
C PRO A 178 7.10 6.26 0.77
N PRO A 179 6.04 6.11 -0.05
CA PRO A 179 5.19 7.23 -0.42
C PRO A 179 4.59 7.86 0.85
N SER A 180 4.25 9.15 0.77
CA SER A 180 3.76 9.93 1.92
C SER A 180 2.77 9.16 2.79
N PRO A 181 2.91 9.14 4.13
CA PRO A 181 2.07 8.35 5.02
C PRO A 181 0.58 8.61 4.81
N ILE A 182 -0.20 7.58 4.47
CA ILE A 182 -1.64 7.67 4.23
C ILE A 182 -2.38 7.02 5.40
N SER A 183 -3.55 7.55 5.79
CA SER A 183 -4.44 6.82 6.69
C SER A 183 -4.94 5.53 6.04
N ILE A 184 -5.29 4.56 6.88
CA ILE A 184 -5.87 3.28 6.47
C ILE A 184 -7.28 3.26 7.05
N SER A 185 -8.27 3.07 6.19
CA SER A 185 -9.68 2.91 6.57
C SER A 185 -10.01 1.46 6.89
N GLU A 186 -11.08 1.25 7.64
CA GLU A 186 -11.63 -0.08 7.93
C GLU A 186 -11.96 -0.87 6.65
N SER A 187 -12.35 -0.18 5.57
CA SER A 187 -12.65 -0.80 4.26
C SER A 187 -11.47 -1.60 3.67
N VAL A 188 -10.23 -1.28 4.03
CA VAL A 188 -9.05 -2.02 3.54
C VAL A 188 -9.01 -3.44 4.11
N LEU A 189 -9.61 -3.67 5.29
CA LEU A 189 -9.75 -5.02 5.85
C LEU A 189 -10.68 -5.87 4.98
N ASP A 190 -11.78 -5.31 4.50
CA ASP A 190 -12.71 -5.99 3.60
C ASP A 190 -12.08 -6.25 2.23
N GLU A 191 -11.34 -5.28 1.68
CA GLU A 191 -10.60 -5.43 0.41
C GLU A 191 -9.58 -6.59 0.48
N ALA A 192 -8.91 -6.76 1.63
CA ALA A 192 -8.00 -7.87 1.85
C ALA A 192 -8.73 -9.22 1.77
N VAL A 193 -9.91 -9.35 2.40
CA VAL A 193 -10.72 -10.57 2.37
C VAL A 193 -11.18 -10.90 0.95
N VAL A 194 -11.55 -9.90 0.16
CA VAL A 194 -11.89 -10.06 -1.26
C VAL A 194 -10.70 -10.63 -2.04
N GLN A 195 -9.49 -10.09 -1.88
CA GLN A 195 -8.30 -10.62 -2.57
C GLN A 195 -7.95 -12.05 -2.14
N PHE A 196 -8.14 -12.41 -0.88
CA PHE A 196 -7.99 -13.80 -0.43
C PHE A 196 -9.04 -14.71 -1.08
N THR A 197 -10.27 -14.24 -1.23
CA THR A 197 -11.36 -15.01 -1.84
C THR A 197 -11.09 -15.28 -3.32
N GLU A 198 -10.58 -14.30 -4.06
CA GLU A 198 -10.27 -14.42 -5.51
C GLU A 198 -9.17 -15.46 -5.81
N ASP A 199 -8.21 -15.63 -4.91
CA ASP A 199 -7.08 -16.56 -5.09
C ASP A 199 -7.24 -17.89 -4.34
N PHE A 200 -8.36 -18.09 -3.64
CA PHE A 200 -8.57 -19.26 -2.80
C PHE A 200 -8.79 -20.53 -3.64
N ASP A 201 -8.01 -21.58 -3.36
CA ASP A 201 -8.22 -22.90 -3.94
C ASP A 201 -9.27 -23.67 -3.12
N GLU A 202 -10.52 -23.65 -3.59
CA GLU A 202 -11.63 -24.37 -2.93
C GLU A 202 -11.41 -25.89 -2.86
N THR A 203 -10.65 -26.45 -3.80
CA THR A 203 -10.44 -27.90 -3.91
C THR A 203 -9.40 -28.38 -2.92
N HIS A 204 -8.24 -27.73 -2.85
CA HIS A 204 -7.13 -28.20 -2.02
C HIS A 204 -6.76 -27.26 -0.87
N GLY A 205 -7.50 -26.17 -0.67
CA GLY A 205 -7.15 -25.14 0.29
C GLY A 205 -5.84 -24.41 -0.07
N GLY A 206 -5.55 -23.33 0.65
CA GLY A 206 -4.47 -22.41 0.32
C GLY A 206 -4.89 -21.39 -0.74
N PHE A 207 -3.90 -20.64 -1.20
CA PHE A 207 -4.10 -19.57 -2.16
C PHE A 207 -3.10 -19.72 -3.32
N GLY A 208 -3.59 -19.58 -4.55
CA GLY A 208 -2.79 -19.70 -5.76
C GLY A 208 -2.51 -21.15 -6.18
N THR A 209 -1.57 -21.31 -7.11
CA THR A 209 -1.19 -22.60 -7.71
C THR A 209 0.05 -23.22 -7.07
N ALA A 210 0.47 -24.40 -7.52
CA ALA A 210 1.74 -25.01 -7.12
C ALA A 210 2.95 -24.19 -7.61
N PRO A 211 4.06 -24.11 -6.84
CA PRO A 211 4.24 -24.64 -5.48
C PRO A 211 3.45 -23.82 -4.44
N LYS A 212 2.98 -24.47 -3.36
CA LYS A 212 2.17 -23.85 -2.30
C LYS A 212 2.95 -23.64 -1.01
N PHE A 213 2.91 -22.41 -0.50
CA PHE A 213 3.48 -22.01 0.79
C PHE A 213 2.38 -21.83 1.85
N PRO A 214 2.60 -22.25 3.11
CA PRO A 214 1.65 -22.04 4.20
C PRO A 214 1.36 -20.55 4.48
N PRO A 215 0.12 -20.06 4.36
CA PRO A 215 -0.19 -18.62 4.43
C PRO A 215 -0.55 -18.16 5.85
N ALA A 216 0.25 -18.49 6.86
CA ALA A 216 -0.13 -18.37 8.29
C ALA A 216 -0.63 -16.97 8.71
N MET A 217 0.06 -15.89 8.31
CA MET A 217 -0.35 -14.50 8.61
C MET A 217 -1.71 -14.17 7.99
N GLY A 218 -1.92 -14.59 6.74
CA GLY A 218 -3.20 -14.42 6.05
C GLY A 218 -4.34 -15.17 6.73
N LEU A 219 -4.10 -16.41 7.17
CA LEU A 219 -5.10 -17.20 7.88
C LEU A 219 -5.47 -16.58 9.24
N SER A 220 -4.49 -16.07 10.01
CA SER A 220 -4.75 -15.36 11.27
C SER A 220 -5.56 -14.08 11.04
N PHE A 221 -5.24 -13.32 9.99
CA PHE A 221 -6.04 -12.17 9.56
C PHE A 221 -7.49 -12.56 9.20
N LEU A 222 -7.68 -13.62 8.41
CA LEU A 222 -9.03 -14.09 8.05
C LEU A 222 -9.85 -14.53 9.26
N LEU A 223 -9.24 -15.09 10.32
CA LEU A 223 -9.94 -15.38 11.58
C LEU A 223 -10.44 -14.09 12.27
N ARG A 224 -9.65 -13.00 12.23
CA ARG A 224 -10.07 -11.68 12.74
C ARG A 224 -11.23 -11.12 11.92
N SER A 225 -11.13 -11.16 10.59
CA SER A 225 -12.20 -10.69 9.71
C SER A 225 -13.48 -11.52 9.82
N HIS A 226 -13.37 -12.84 10.05
CA HIS A 226 -14.52 -13.70 10.33
C HIS A 226 -15.19 -13.30 11.65
N ARG A 227 -14.43 -13.00 12.70
CA ARG A 227 -14.99 -12.52 13.98
C ARG A 227 -15.80 -11.23 13.80
N HIS A 228 -15.34 -10.31 12.96
CA HIS A 228 -16.06 -9.05 12.69
C HIS A 228 -17.29 -9.23 11.81
N SER A 229 -17.14 -9.92 10.68
CA SER A 229 -18.18 -10.01 9.65
C SER A 229 -19.21 -11.11 9.91
N GLY A 230 -18.86 -12.12 10.71
CA GLY A 230 -19.63 -13.36 10.85
C GLY A 230 -19.71 -14.19 9.57
N ASN A 231 -18.95 -13.86 8.51
CA ASN A 231 -19.07 -14.51 7.20
C ASN A 231 -18.54 -15.95 7.26
N PRO A 232 -19.38 -16.98 7.03
CA PRO A 232 -18.96 -18.37 7.10
C PRO A 232 -17.96 -18.75 5.99
N HIS A 233 -18.00 -18.09 4.83
CA HIS A 233 -17.06 -18.37 3.74
C HIS A 233 -15.62 -17.99 4.13
N THR A 234 -15.44 -16.88 4.84
CA THR A 234 -14.14 -16.47 5.38
C THR A 234 -13.54 -17.54 6.31
N LEU A 235 -14.37 -18.15 7.17
CA LEU A 235 -13.93 -19.25 8.01
C LEU A 235 -13.62 -20.51 7.20
N THR A 236 -14.41 -20.82 6.16
CA THR A 236 -14.16 -21.95 5.26
C THR A 236 -12.79 -21.87 4.61
N MET A 237 -12.35 -20.68 4.16
CA MET A 237 -11.01 -20.49 3.61
C MET A 237 -9.92 -20.92 4.60
N VAL A 238 -10.08 -20.55 5.87
CA VAL A 238 -9.14 -20.93 6.93
C VAL A 238 -9.18 -22.43 7.19
N THR A 239 -10.36 -22.97 7.49
CA THR A 239 -10.48 -24.37 7.88
C THR A 239 -10.09 -25.33 6.76
N ARG A 240 -10.47 -25.03 5.51
CA ARG A 240 -10.12 -25.88 4.36
C ARG A 240 -8.61 -25.92 4.14
N THR A 241 -7.94 -24.76 4.26
CA THR A 241 -6.48 -24.68 4.13
C THR A 241 -5.78 -25.47 5.23
N LEU A 242 -6.18 -25.27 6.50
CA LEU A 242 -5.59 -25.98 7.63
C LEU A 242 -5.86 -27.49 7.61
N ASP A 243 -7.07 -27.91 7.23
CA ASP A 243 -7.43 -29.33 7.12
C ASP A 243 -6.57 -29.99 6.04
N MET A 244 -6.44 -29.37 4.86
CA MET A 244 -5.66 -29.93 3.75
C MET A 244 -4.16 -29.98 4.03
N MET A 245 -3.60 -28.98 4.73
CA MET A 245 -2.20 -29.05 5.18
C MET A 245 -1.98 -30.14 6.23
N ALA A 246 -2.90 -30.28 7.19
CA ALA A 246 -2.81 -31.30 8.24
C ALA A 246 -2.98 -32.73 7.71
N ASP A 247 -3.73 -32.91 6.62
CA ASP A 247 -3.91 -34.20 5.96
C ASP A 247 -2.88 -34.45 4.85
N GLY A 248 -2.19 -33.41 4.37
CA GLY A 248 -1.12 -33.53 3.37
C GLY A 248 0.17 -34.17 3.90
N GLY A 249 1.12 -34.40 3.01
CA GLY A 249 2.47 -34.85 3.33
C GLY A 249 3.42 -33.72 3.76
N ILE A 250 2.99 -32.45 3.65
CA ILE A 250 3.69 -31.31 4.25
C ILE A 250 3.76 -31.39 5.78
N TYR A 251 2.81 -32.08 6.40
CA TYR A 251 2.80 -32.37 7.82
C TYR A 251 3.44 -33.75 8.09
N ASP A 252 4.43 -33.80 8.98
CA ASP A 252 5.05 -35.08 9.36
C ASP A 252 4.13 -35.86 10.29
N HIS A 253 3.38 -36.80 9.71
CA HIS A 253 2.39 -37.63 10.44
C HIS A 253 2.99 -38.56 11.49
N ILE A 254 4.31 -38.76 11.54
CA ILE A 254 4.97 -39.68 12.49
C ILE A 254 5.66 -38.89 13.62
N GLY A 255 6.45 -37.88 13.29
CA GLY A 255 7.20 -37.08 14.28
C GLY A 255 6.61 -35.71 14.60
N GLY A 256 5.63 -35.23 13.85
CA GLY A 256 5.12 -33.87 13.97
C GLY A 256 6.04 -32.82 13.32
N GLY A 257 5.55 -31.59 13.31
CA GLY A 257 6.17 -30.48 12.59
C GLY A 257 5.80 -30.45 11.11
N PHE A 258 5.88 -29.25 10.53
CA PHE A 258 5.64 -28.98 9.13
C PHE A 258 6.94 -28.75 8.38
N ALA A 259 6.98 -29.28 7.17
CA ALA A 259 7.92 -28.88 6.14
C ALA A 259 7.56 -27.47 5.61
N ARG A 260 8.52 -26.77 5.01
CA ARG A 260 8.36 -25.35 4.64
C ARG A 260 7.28 -25.12 3.59
N TYR A 261 7.23 -25.91 2.53
CA TYR A 261 6.27 -25.74 1.45
C TYR A 261 6.03 -27.04 0.68
N SER A 262 4.95 -27.07 -0.10
CA SER A 262 4.60 -28.19 -0.99
C SER A 262 4.92 -27.84 -2.44
N THR A 263 5.55 -28.75 -3.16
CA THR A 263 5.80 -28.62 -4.61
C THR A 263 4.54 -28.85 -5.43
N ASP A 264 3.54 -29.54 -4.88
CA ASP A 264 2.25 -29.79 -5.52
C ASP A 264 1.11 -28.97 -4.89
N ALA A 265 0.00 -28.88 -5.62
CA ALA A 265 -1.16 -28.10 -5.20
C ALA A 265 -1.97 -28.77 -4.07
N ARG A 266 -1.73 -30.05 -3.77
CA ARG A 266 -2.54 -30.86 -2.86
C ARG A 266 -1.94 -30.99 -1.47
N TRP A 267 -0.79 -30.34 -1.24
CA TRP A 267 -0.01 -30.42 0.00
C TRP A 267 0.63 -31.79 0.23
N LEU A 268 0.79 -32.62 -0.82
CA LEU A 268 1.31 -33.98 -0.70
C LEU A 268 2.84 -34.01 -0.67
N VAL A 269 3.50 -33.31 -1.59
CA VAL A 269 4.94 -33.46 -1.83
C VAL A 269 5.69 -32.28 -1.21
N PRO A 270 6.29 -32.41 -0.01
CA PRO A 270 7.02 -31.32 0.62
C PRO A 270 8.39 -31.10 -0.04
N HIS A 271 8.94 -29.90 0.15
CA HIS A 271 10.38 -29.76 0.36
C HIS A 271 10.67 -29.98 1.83
N PHE A 272 11.36 -31.09 2.15
CA PHE A 272 11.39 -31.68 3.49
C PHE A 272 12.12 -30.86 4.57
N GLU A 273 12.66 -29.68 4.22
CA GLU A 273 13.22 -28.75 5.19
C GLU A 273 12.15 -28.28 6.20
N LYS A 274 12.52 -28.23 7.49
CA LYS A 274 11.64 -27.73 8.55
C LYS A 274 12.29 -26.53 9.22
N MET A 275 11.61 -25.40 9.15
CA MET A 275 12.08 -24.14 9.74
C MET A 275 11.37 -23.85 11.07
N LEU A 276 12.08 -23.26 12.03
CA LEU A 276 11.51 -22.87 13.31
C LEU A 276 10.34 -21.88 13.16
N TYR A 277 10.52 -20.85 12.32
CA TYR A 277 9.52 -19.80 12.15
C TYR A 277 8.23 -20.31 11.49
N ASP A 278 8.32 -21.20 10.49
CA ASP A 278 7.12 -21.78 9.85
C ASP A 278 6.31 -22.57 10.88
N ASN A 279 6.98 -23.37 11.69
CA ASN A 279 6.34 -24.16 12.74
C ASN A 279 5.77 -23.29 13.87
N ALA A 280 6.44 -22.19 14.23
CA ALA A 280 5.91 -21.22 15.18
C ALA A 280 4.59 -20.60 14.69
N LEU A 281 4.57 -20.12 13.44
CA LEU A 281 3.43 -19.42 12.84
C LEU A 281 2.27 -20.37 12.56
N LEU A 282 2.55 -21.58 12.07
CA LEU A 282 1.54 -22.62 11.84
C LEU A 282 0.89 -23.07 13.15
N ALA A 283 1.67 -23.44 14.16
CA ALA A 283 1.12 -23.85 15.45
C ALA A 283 0.25 -22.73 16.06
N ARG A 284 0.66 -21.46 15.92
CA ARG A 284 -0.15 -20.30 16.36
C ARG A 284 -1.52 -20.26 15.70
N VAL A 285 -1.61 -20.36 14.38
CA VAL A 285 -2.92 -20.29 13.70
C VAL A 285 -3.79 -21.53 13.96
N TYR A 286 -3.20 -22.70 14.21
CA TYR A 286 -3.96 -23.88 14.69
C TYR A 286 -4.52 -23.66 16.11
N VAL A 287 -3.78 -23.01 17.01
CA VAL A 287 -4.29 -22.61 18.35
C VAL A 287 -5.46 -21.64 18.21
N GLU A 288 -5.32 -20.61 17.38
CA GLU A 288 -6.38 -19.61 17.13
C GLU A 288 -7.63 -20.25 16.51
N THR A 289 -7.44 -21.13 15.53
CA THR A 289 -8.56 -21.83 14.87
C THR A 289 -9.25 -22.81 15.83
N TYR A 290 -8.52 -23.44 16.75
CA TYR A 290 -9.13 -24.21 17.84
C TYR A 290 -10.00 -23.31 18.73
N GLN A 291 -9.55 -22.11 19.08
CA GLN A 291 -10.36 -21.18 19.88
C GLN A 291 -11.66 -20.80 19.16
N VAL A 292 -11.63 -20.58 17.85
CA VAL A 292 -12.81 -20.21 17.04
C VAL A 292 -13.76 -21.39 16.83
N THR A 293 -13.25 -22.57 16.49
CA THR A 293 -14.07 -23.70 16.00
C THR A 293 -14.34 -24.80 17.01
N LYS A 294 -13.52 -24.89 18.07
CA LYS A 294 -13.49 -25.98 19.06
C LYS A 294 -13.22 -27.38 18.50
N LYS A 295 -12.82 -27.53 17.23
CA LYS A 295 -12.52 -28.84 16.65
C LYS A 295 -11.24 -29.44 17.26
N PRO A 296 -11.27 -30.67 17.82
CA PRO A 296 -10.10 -31.29 18.45
C PRO A 296 -8.86 -31.42 17.54
N LEU A 297 -9.06 -31.60 16.24
CA LEU A 297 -8.00 -31.72 15.24
C LEU A 297 -6.97 -30.59 15.34
N TYR A 298 -7.43 -29.33 15.44
CA TYR A 298 -6.51 -28.19 15.45
C TYR A 298 -5.65 -28.14 16.72
N ARG A 299 -6.22 -28.51 17.87
CA ARG A 299 -5.45 -28.67 19.12
C ARG A 299 -4.44 -29.79 19.00
N GLN A 300 -4.82 -30.92 18.39
CA GLN A 300 -3.93 -32.05 18.16
C GLN A 300 -2.73 -31.64 17.31
N VAL A 301 -2.96 -31.03 16.13
CA VAL A 301 -1.88 -30.61 15.22
C VAL A 301 -0.94 -29.61 15.89
N ALA A 302 -1.48 -28.58 16.56
CA ALA A 302 -0.66 -27.63 17.31
C ALA A 302 0.18 -28.31 18.40
N THR A 303 -0.40 -29.27 19.13
CA THR A 303 0.31 -30.03 20.18
C THR A 303 1.44 -30.86 19.57
N GLU A 304 1.19 -31.62 18.50
CA GLU A 304 2.19 -32.45 17.84
C GLU A 304 3.35 -31.61 17.25
N VAL A 305 3.08 -30.39 16.76
CA VAL A 305 4.12 -29.45 16.32
C VAL A 305 4.96 -28.94 17.49
N LEU A 306 4.33 -28.49 18.58
CA LEU A 306 5.06 -27.95 19.73
C LEU A 306 5.86 -29.04 20.47
N ASP A 307 5.33 -30.25 20.55
CA ASP A 307 6.05 -31.40 21.11
C ASP A 307 7.22 -31.85 20.22
N TYR A 308 7.10 -31.72 18.89
CA TYR A 308 8.24 -31.87 17.98
C TYR A 308 9.34 -30.86 18.32
N ILE A 309 9.00 -29.58 18.46
CA ILE A 309 9.97 -28.53 18.76
C ILE A 309 10.69 -28.80 20.09
N ARG A 310 9.93 -29.13 21.14
CA ARG A 310 10.48 -29.45 22.47
C ARG A 310 11.39 -30.67 22.48
N ARG A 311 11.09 -31.66 21.63
CA ARG A 311 11.80 -32.95 21.60
C ARG A 311 13.03 -32.92 20.71
N GLU A 312 12.97 -32.25 19.56
CA GLU A 312 13.98 -32.36 18.49
C GLU A 312 14.69 -31.03 18.17
N MET A 313 14.07 -29.90 18.47
CA MET A 313 14.57 -28.55 18.10
C MET A 313 14.91 -27.69 19.31
N THR A 314 15.10 -28.26 20.51
CA THR A 314 15.38 -27.50 21.74
C THR A 314 16.72 -27.93 22.33
N GLY A 315 17.59 -26.96 22.59
CA GLY A 315 18.87 -27.15 23.27
C GLY A 315 18.74 -27.24 24.80
N PRO A 316 19.75 -27.77 25.49
CA PRO A 316 19.75 -27.91 26.96
C PRO A 316 19.61 -26.57 27.70
N GLU A 317 20.12 -25.48 27.12
CA GLU A 317 20.02 -24.10 27.60
C GLU A 317 18.59 -23.54 27.50
N GLY A 318 17.72 -24.16 26.70
CA GLY A 318 16.33 -23.76 26.50
C GLY A 318 16.07 -22.98 25.22
N GLY A 319 17.11 -22.64 24.44
CA GLY A 319 16.95 -22.07 23.10
C GLY A 319 16.42 -23.08 22.09
N PHE A 320 15.66 -22.59 21.11
CA PHE A 320 15.18 -23.35 19.96
C PHE A 320 16.14 -23.20 18.77
N TYR A 321 16.49 -24.33 18.17
CA TYR A 321 17.33 -24.44 16.98
C TYR A 321 16.62 -23.93 15.73
N SER A 322 17.39 -23.52 14.72
CA SER A 322 16.90 -22.73 13.59
C SER A 322 16.16 -23.56 12.55
N SER A 323 16.72 -24.71 12.15
CA SER A 323 16.16 -25.55 11.08
C SER A 323 16.71 -26.99 11.05
N THR A 324 16.02 -27.86 10.32
CA THR A 324 16.55 -29.15 9.85
C THR A 324 16.56 -29.19 8.32
N ASP A 325 17.64 -29.69 7.74
CA ASP A 325 17.84 -29.86 6.30
C ASP A 325 16.80 -30.83 5.68
N ALA A 326 16.66 -30.78 4.36
CA ALA A 326 15.80 -31.66 3.59
C ALA A 326 16.49 -33.01 3.24
N ASP A 327 17.82 -33.00 3.12
CA ASP A 327 18.62 -34.15 2.69
C ASP A 327 19.04 -35.05 3.87
N SER A 328 18.92 -36.37 3.68
CA SER A 328 19.56 -37.38 4.52
C SER A 328 20.34 -38.35 3.63
N GLU A 329 21.61 -38.56 3.97
CA GLU A 329 22.56 -39.35 3.15
C GLU A 329 22.66 -38.84 1.69
N GLY A 330 22.47 -37.54 1.47
CA GLY A 330 22.49 -36.90 0.14
C GLY A 330 21.25 -37.16 -0.71
N VAL A 331 20.15 -37.65 -0.12
CA VAL A 331 18.86 -37.86 -0.79
C VAL A 331 17.77 -37.11 -0.02
N GLU A 332 17.08 -36.19 -0.72
CA GLU A 332 15.97 -35.41 -0.16
C GLU A 332 14.84 -36.34 0.34
N GLY A 333 14.33 -36.10 1.55
CA GLY A 333 13.16 -36.80 2.07
C GLY A 333 13.37 -38.25 2.53
N LYS A 334 14.54 -38.87 2.28
CA LYS A 334 14.84 -40.28 2.59
C LYS A 334 14.53 -40.66 4.05
N PHE A 335 14.75 -39.74 4.98
CA PHE A 335 14.47 -39.96 6.41
C PHE A 335 12.96 -40.16 6.69
N PHE A 336 12.09 -39.49 5.93
CA PHE A 336 10.66 -39.34 6.23
C PHE A 336 9.75 -40.36 5.52
N VAL A 337 10.20 -40.95 4.42
CA VAL A 337 9.39 -41.85 3.57
C VAL A 337 9.41 -43.31 4.03
N TRP A 338 8.39 -44.07 3.60
CA TRP A 338 8.17 -45.46 4.02
C TRP A 338 7.67 -46.37 2.90
N THR A 339 7.97 -47.65 3.01
CA THR A 339 7.41 -48.74 2.21
C THR A 339 6.49 -49.63 3.06
N PRO A 340 5.53 -50.36 2.46
CA PRO A 340 4.71 -51.32 3.19
C PRO A 340 5.52 -52.38 3.94
N ALA A 341 6.64 -52.83 3.36
CA ALA A 341 7.55 -53.79 3.97
C ALA A 341 8.19 -53.25 5.26
N GLU A 342 8.69 -52.01 5.24
CA GLU A 342 9.26 -51.38 6.44
C GLU A 342 8.22 -51.22 7.55
N VAL A 343 6.99 -50.82 7.21
CA VAL A 343 5.89 -50.72 8.21
C VAL A 343 5.59 -52.09 8.82
N GLN A 344 5.53 -53.15 7.99
CA GLN A 344 5.29 -54.52 8.43
C GLN A 344 6.41 -55.03 9.36
N ASP A 345 7.67 -54.71 9.06
CA ASP A 345 8.83 -55.11 9.86
C ASP A 345 8.83 -54.44 11.25
N VAL A 346 8.39 -53.18 11.32
CA VAL A 346 8.29 -52.45 12.60
C VAL A 346 7.14 -52.98 13.44
N LEU A 347 5.93 -53.06 12.88
CA LEU A 347 4.74 -53.36 13.65
C LEU A 347 4.61 -54.84 14.02
N LYS A 348 5.24 -55.74 13.24
CA LYS A 348 5.22 -57.20 13.44
C LYS A 348 3.82 -57.83 13.56
N ASN A 349 2.79 -57.05 13.26
CA ASN A 349 1.39 -57.43 13.22
C ASN A 349 0.85 -57.02 11.85
N SER A 350 0.50 -58.01 11.03
CA SER A 350 0.08 -57.77 9.64
C SER A 350 -1.23 -57.02 9.50
N GLU A 351 -2.11 -57.13 10.48
CA GLU A 351 -3.39 -56.42 10.45
C GLU A 351 -3.22 -54.94 10.83
N ASP A 352 -2.38 -54.64 11.82
CA ASP A 352 -2.02 -53.25 12.17
C ASP A 352 -1.23 -52.59 11.04
N ALA A 353 -0.30 -53.30 10.40
CA ALA A 353 0.43 -52.81 9.22
C ALA A 353 -0.51 -52.51 8.05
N ARG A 354 -1.42 -53.42 7.72
CA ARG A 354 -2.43 -53.22 6.66
C ARG A 354 -3.28 -51.99 6.91
N ARG A 355 -3.74 -51.79 8.16
CA ARG A 355 -4.59 -50.67 8.56
C ARG A 355 -3.83 -49.35 8.55
N PHE A 356 -2.60 -49.33 9.06
CA PHE A 356 -1.74 -48.15 9.02
C PHE A 356 -1.42 -47.73 7.59
N CYS A 357 -1.01 -48.67 6.74
CA CYS A 357 -0.71 -48.39 5.33
C CYS A 357 -1.94 -47.83 4.59
N ALA A 358 -3.13 -48.38 4.84
CA ALA A 358 -4.36 -47.87 4.23
C ALA A 358 -4.74 -46.46 4.73
N LEU A 359 -4.51 -46.15 6.00
CA LEU A 359 -4.78 -44.84 6.60
C LEU A 359 -3.83 -43.75 6.06
N TYR A 360 -2.56 -44.10 5.87
CA TYR A 360 -1.50 -43.16 5.50
C TYR A 360 -1.12 -43.19 4.01
N ASP A 361 -1.93 -43.86 3.19
CA ASP A 361 -1.73 -44.02 1.74
C ASP A 361 -0.35 -44.57 1.35
N ILE A 362 0.11 -45.57 2.11
CA ILE A 362 1.37 -46.29 1.87
C ILE A 362 1.07 -47.53 1.02
N THR A 363 1.55 -47.54 -0.21
CA THR A 363 1.27 -48.58 -1.21
C THR A 363 2.56 -49.16 -1.80
N GLU A 364 2.45 -50.32 -2.44
CA GLU A 364 3.59 -50.96 -3.14
C GLU A 364 4.08 -50.15 -4.35
N SER A 365 3.19 -49.40 -5.02
CA SER A 365 3.56 -48.54 -6.16
C SER A 365 4.22 -47.23 -5.75
N GLY A 366 4.17 -46.87 -4.47
CA GLY A 366 4.52 -45.55 -3.99
C GLY A 366 3.47 -44.49 -4.31
N ASN A 367 3.48 -43.39 -3.56
CA ASN A 367 2.76 -42.15 -3.87
C ASN A 367 3.72 -41.01 -4.28
N TRP A 368 5.04 -41.23 -4.20
CA TRP A 368 6.10 -40.32 -4.65
C TRP A 368 7.40 -41.11 -4.91
N GLU A 369 8.03 -40.96 -6.09
CA GLU A 369 9.34 -41.56 -6.44
C GLU A 369 9.54 -43.05 -6.07
N GLN A 370 8.52 -43.90 -6.27
CA GLN A 370 8.51 -45.34 -5.89
C GLN A 370 8.59 -45.62 -4.38
N THR A 371 8.39 -44.60 -3.55
CA THR A 371 8.26 -44.67 -2.09
C THR A 371 6.97 -43.95 -1.66
N ASN A 372 6.70 -43.87 -0.35
CA ASN A 372 5.48 -43.24 0.16
C ASN A 372 5.78 -42.16 1.17
N ILE A 373 5.20 -40.99 0.93
CA ILE A 373 5.03 -39.91 1.90
C ILE A 373 3.74 -40.21 2.67
N PRO A 374 3.82 -40.50 3.98
CA PRO A 374 2.61 -40.71 4.79
C PRO A 374 1.69 -39.48 4.71
N ASN A 375 0.43 -39.69 4.34
CA ASN A 375 -0.58 -38.63 4.23
C ASN A 375 -2.00 -39.17 4.47
N ARG A 376 -2.96 -38.29 4.76
CA ARG A 376 -4.37 -38.63 4.99
C ARG A 376 -5.31 -37.93 4.01
N LEU A 377 -4.86 -37.66 2.78
CA LEU A 377 -5.68 -36.96 1.76
C LEU A 377 -6.93 -37.77 1.35
N ARG A 378 -6.94 -39.07 1.63
CA ARG A 378 -8.12 -39.93 1.50
C ARG A 378 -9.04 -39.74 2.71
N PRO A 379 -10.34 -39.41 2.52
CA PRO A 379 -11.25 -39.18 3.64
C PRO A 379 -11.28 -40.35 4.63
N LEU A 380 -11.11 -40.05 5.92
CA LEU A 380 -11.04 -41.06 6.99
C LEU A 380 -12.22 -42.03 6.98
N GLY A 381 -13.43 -41.52 6.70
CA GLY A 381 -14.65 -42.34 6.61
C GLY A 381 -14.63 -43.36 5.48
N ASP A 382 -13.95 -43.08 4.36
CA ASP A 382 -13.87 -44.01 3.24
C ASP A 382 -12.84 -45.11 3.52
N VAL A 383 -11.72 -44.76 4.16
CA VAL A 383 -10.74 -45.75 4.62
C VAL A 383 -11.34 -46.64 5.70
N ALA A 384 -12.08 -46.07 6.67
CA ALA A 384 -12.76 -46.82 7.72
C ALA A 384 -13.75 -47.84 7.13
N LYS A 385 -14.57 -47.43 6.14
CA LYS A 385 -15.47 -48.33 5.39
C LYS A 385 -14.71 -49.43 4.66
N GLN A 386 -13.61 -49.09 3.96
CA GLN A 386 -12.78 -50.08 3.25
C GLN A 386 -12.22 -51.15 4.20
N LEU A 387 -11.89 -50.76 5.43
CA LEU A 387 -11.32 -51.64 6.44
C LEU A 387 -12.37 -52.34 7.32
N ASN A 388 -13.66 -52.03 7.15
CA ASN A 388 -14.76 -52.44 8.03
C ASN A 388 -14.53 -52.05 9.50
N LEU A 389 -14.06 -50.83 9.72
CA LEU A 389 -13.83 -50.22 11.02
C LEU A 389 -14.61 -48.92 11.15
N THR A 390 -14.77 -48.45 12.37
CA THR A 390 -15.18 -47.07 12.67
C THR A 390 -13.99 -46.11 12.56
N THR A 391 -14.27 -44.82 12.43
CA THR A 391 -13.24 -43.77 12.43
C THR A 391 -12.47 -43.71 13.75
N ASP A 392 -13.14 -44.03 14.86
CA ASP A 392 -12.57 -44.00 16.20
C ASP A 392 -11.58 -45.16 16.40
N GLU A 393 -11.95 -46.38 15.99
CA GLU A 393 -11.05 -47.54 16.01
C GLU A 393 -9.79 -47.29 15.17
N LEU A 394 -9.93 -46.68 13.99
CA LEU A 394 -8.80 -46.37 13.11
C LEU A 394 -7.87 -45.31 13.73
N THR A 395 -8.44 -44.33 14.43
CA THR A 395 -7.68 -43.30 15.16
C THR A 395 -6.96 -43.89 16.38
N GLU A 396 -7.59 -44.82 17.10
CA GLU A 396 -6.98 -45.54 18.23
C GLU A 396 -5.79 -46.39 17.76
N ILE A 397 -5.95 -47.10 16.64
CA ILE A 397 -4.85 -47.87 16.02
C ILE A 397 -3.69 -46.94 15.68
N ALA A 398 -3.94 -45.84 14.97
CA ALA A 398 -2.90 -44.88 14.60
C ALA A 398 -2.14 -44.36 15.83
N SER A 399 -2.87 -44.01 16.89
CA SER A 399 -2.30 -43.51 18.14
C SER A 399 -1.42 -44.54 18.84
N ARG A 400 -1.77 -45.83 18.77
CA ARG A 400 -0.99 -46.93 19.34
C ARG A 400 0.29 -47.23 18.55
N VAL A 401 0.24 -47.16 17.22
CA VAL A 401 1.34 -47.62 16.35
C VAL A 401 2.32 -46.52 15.93
N LYS A 402 1.87 -45.25 15.83
CA LYS A 402 2.73 -44.10 15.49
C LYS A 402 4.02 -44.04 16.32
N PRO A 403 3.98 -44.19 17.66
CA PRO A 403 5.20 -44.17 18.48
C PRO A 403 6.22 -45.24 18.10
N LEU A 404 5.79 -46.44 17.68
CA LEU A 404 6.69 -47.53 17.30
C LEU A 404 7.44 -47.21 16.01
N LEU A 405 6.74 -46.61 15.03
CA LEU A 405 7.36 -46.13 13.79
C LEU A 405 8.32 -44.97 14.05
N TYR A 406 7.95 -44.05 14.94
CA TYR A 406 8.82 -42.96 15.35
C TYR A 406 10.13 -43.47 15.99
N GLU A 407 10.03 -44.39 16.95
CA GLU A 407 11.19 -44.98 17.62
C GLU A 407 12.13 -45.67 16.62
N THR A 408 11.56 -46.36 15.62
CA THR A 408 12.37 -46.96 14.54
C THR A 408 13.02 -45.89 13.66
N ARG A 409 12.28 -44.84 13.28
CA ARG A 409 12.78 -43.74 12.44
C ARG A 409 13.95 -43.01 13.09
N ARG A 410 13.94 -42.85 14.43
CA ARG A 410 15.02 -42.19 15.17
C ARG A 410 16.38 -42.89 15.05
N HIS A 411 16.41 -44.16 14.62
CA HIS A 411 17.65 -44.89 14.34
C HIS A 411 18.18 -44.72 12.91
N ARG A 412 17.40 -44.08 12.01
CA ARG A 412 17.89 -43.67 10.67
C ARG A 412 18.85 -42.49 10.82
N ILE A 413 19.66 -42.23 9.80
CA ILE A 413 20.51 -41.03 9.75
C ILE A 413 19.58 -39.80 9.61
N PRO A 414 19.53 -38.88 10.59
CA PRO A 414 18.69 -37.71 10.49
C PRO A 414 19.23 -36.71 9.45
N PRO A 415 18.39 -35.83 8.91
CA PRO A 415 18.86 -34.65 8.19
C PRO A 415 19.76 -33.77 9.07
N GLY A 416 20.60 -32.95 8.45
CA GLY A 416 21.46 -32.01 9.16
C GLY A 416 20.64 -31.05 10.04
N LEU A 417 21.06 -30.88 11.29
CA LEU A 417 20.46 -29.93 12.22
C LEU A 417 21.28 -28.64 12.21
N ASP A 418 20.64 -27.52 11.91
CA ASP A 418 21.19 -26.20 12.17
C ASP A 418 20.84 -25.80 13.62
N ASP A 419 21.78 -26.08 14.52
CA ASP A 419 21.68 -25.88 15.97
C ASP A 419 21.94 -24.42 16.41
N LYS A 420 21.96 -23.48 15.46
CA LYS A 420 22.06 -22.05 15.75
C LYS A 420 20.77 -21.53 16.38
N VAL A 421 20.88 -20.71 17.42
CA VAL A 421 19.76 -19.98 18.02
C VAL A 421 19.71 -18.57 17.43
N ILE A 422 18.55 -18.16 16.92
CA ILE A 422 18.29 -16.81 16.39
C ILE A 422 17.23 -16.14 17.27
N THR A 423 17.54 -14.95 17.79
CA THR A 423 16.67 -14.19 18.71
C THR A 423 15.28 -13.97 18.13
N ALA A 424 15.17 -13.49 16.89
CA ALA A 424 13.91 -13.28 16.20
C ALA A 424 13.04 -14.54 16.17
N TRP A 425 13.57 -15.66 15.67
CA TRP A 425 12.78 -16.89 15.46
C TRP A 425 12.39 -17.54 16.79
N ASN A 426 13.25 -17.42 17.80
CA ASN A 426 12.92 -17.85 19.15
C ASN A 426 11.86 -16.97 19.78
N GLY A 427 11.85 -15.65 19.53
CA GLY A 427 10.76 -14.76 19.95
C GLY A 427 9.39 -15.19 19.39
N MET A 428 9.34 -15.61 18.13
CA MET A 428 8.11 -16.16 17.51
C MET A 428 7.68 -17.48 18.14
N MET A 429 8.61 -18.45 18.29
CA MET A 429 8.25 -19.74 18.90
C MET A 429 7.85 -19.60 20.37
N LEU A 430 8.53 -18.73 21.11
CA LEU A 430 8.20 -18.38 22.49
C LEU A 430 6.78 -17.81 22.60
N SER A 431 6.41 -16.87 21.72
CA SER A 431 5.04 -16.33 21.63
C SER A 431 4.02 -17.46 21.42
N THR A 432 4.29 -18.38 20.50
CA THR A 432 3.39 -19.52 20.23
C THR A 432 3.29 -20.48 21.40
N MET A 433 4.41 -20.81 22.07
CA MET A 433 4.43 -21.65 23.27
C MET A 433 3.62 -21.03 24.41
N ALA A 434 3.79 -19.73 24.67
CA ALA A 434 3.01 -18.99 25.65
C ALA A 434 1.51 -19.04 25.36
N GLU A 435 1.13 -18.87 24.10
CA GLU A 435 -0.27 -18.84 23.70
C GLU A 435 -0.93 -20.22 23.71
N ALA A 436 -0.20 -21.25 23.31
CA ALA A 436 -0.64 -22.63 23.49
C ALA A 436 -0.75 -23.00 24.98
N ALA A 437 0.15 -22.54 25.84
CA ALA A 437 0.06 -22.74 27.28
C ALA A 437 -1.22 -22.11 27.84
N ARG A 438 -1.50 -20.86 27.47
CA ARG A 438 -2.70 -20.12 27.87
C ARG A 438 -3.98 -20.82 27.41
N VAL A 439 -4.05 -21.25 26.16
CA VAL A 439 -5.28 -21.82 25.56
C VAL A 439 -5.49 -23.28 25.93
N PHE A 440 -4.44 -24.10 26.01
CA PHE A 440 -4.55 -25.53 26.28
C PHE A 440 -4.34 -25.91 27.74
N GLY A 441 -3.92 -24.97 28.59
CA GLY A 441 -3.63 -25.23 30.01
C GLY A 441 -2.42 -26.14 30.22
N ASN A 442 -1.44 -26.12 29.31
CA ASN A 442 -0.26 -26.99 29.37
C ASN A 442 0.94 -26.26 30.00
N ALA A 443 1.26 -26.59 31.25
CA ALA A 443 2.37 -25.99 31.99
C ALA A 443 3.73 -26.21 31.34
N ALA A 444 3.91 -27.31 30.59
CA ALA A 444 5.19 -27.63 29.96
C ALA A 444 5.52 -26.65 28.81
N TYR A 445 4.51 -26.09 28.15
CA TYR A 445 4.71 -25.05 27.14
C TYR A 445 5.06 -23.70 27.77
N LEU A 446 4.45 -23.37 28.91
CA LEU A 446 4.80 -22.16 29.67
C LEU A 446 6.25 -22.23 30.15
N GLU A 447 6.68 -23.38 30.69
CA GLU A 447 8.06 -23.60 31.12
C GLU A 447 9.05 -23.47 29.96
N SER A 448 8.75 -24.09 28.80
CA SER A 448 9.57 -23.95 27.60
C SER A 448 9.70 -22.48 27.15
N ALA A 449 8.60 -21.71 27.17
CA ALA A 449 8.63 -20.29 26.84
C ALA A 449 9.47 -19.48 27.85
N GLN A 450 9.33 -19.74 29.15
CA GLN A 450 10.11 -19.06 30.20
C GLN A 450 11.60 -19.34 30.07
N ARG A 451 11.99 -20.60 29.91
CA ARG A 451 13.41 -20.99 29.71
C ARG A 451 14.02 -20.31 28.50
N THR A 452 13.25 -20.20 27.41
CA THR A 452 13.71 -19.50 26.19
C THR A 452 13.88 -18.00 26.45
N ALA A 453 12.90 -17.34 27.10
CA ALA A 453 13.02 -15.92 27.46
C ALA A 453 14.23 -15.66 28.33
N ASP A 454 14.42 -16.46 29.39
CA ASP A 454 15.53 -16.34 30.32
C ASP A 454 16.87 -16.54 29.60
N PHE A 455 16.97 -17.53 28.74
CA PHE A 455 18.16 -17.76 27.92
C PHE A 455 18.48 -16.56 27.02
N LEU A 456 17.51 -16.02 26.29
CA LEU A 456 17.74 -14.87 25.41
C LEU A 456 18.08 -13.59 26.19
N LEU A 457 17.36 -13.32 27.28
CA LEU A 457 17.61 -12.14 28.12
C LEU A 457 18.94 -12.22 28.88
N HIS A 458 19.50 -13.42 29.06
CA HIS A 458 20.80 -13.62 29.69
C HIS A 458 21.95 -13.67 28.67
N SER A 459 21.85 -14.56 27.68
CA SER A 459 22.94 -14.92 26.76
C SER A 459 22.96 -14.07 25.49
N HIS A 460 21.80 -13.56 25.06
CA HIS A 460 21.69 -12.71 23.88
C HIS A 460 21.54 -11.23 24.24
N ALA A 461 21.54 -10.87 25.52
CA ALA A 461 21.59 -9.46 25.94
C ALA A 461 23.03 -9.02 26.19
N LYS A 462 23.38 -7.85 25.66
CA LYS A 462 24.61 -7.13 25.98
C LYS A 462 24.51 -6.50 27.37
N PRO A 463 25.66 -6.08 27.98
CA PRO A 463 25.64 -5.39 29.27
C PRO A 463 24.80 -4.11 29.32
N ASP A 464 24.58 -3.45 28.18
CA ASP A 464 23.74 -2.25 28.07
C ASP A 464 22.25 -2.54 27.81
N GLY A 465 21.86 -3.82 27.73
CA GLY A 465 20.50 -4.29 27.49
C GLY A 465 20.13 -4.48 26.01
N ARG A 466 20.99 -4.10 25.06
CA ARG A 466 20.76 -4.35 23.62
C ARG A 466 20.94 -5.82 23.28
N LEU A 467 20.29 -6.27 22.23
CA LEU A 467 20.30 -7.67 21.82
C LEU A 467 21.45 -8.00 20.85
N LEU A 468 21.87 -9.25 20.92
CA LEU A 468 22.64 -9.97 19.92
C LEU A 468 21.68 -10.82 19.09
N ARG A 469 22.01 -11.02 17.82
CA ARG A 469 21.14 -11.77 16.90
C ARG A 469 21.18 -13.26 17.17
N THR A 470 22.38 -13.82 17.30
CA THR A 470 22.55 -15.26 17.17
C THR A 470 23.61 -15.83 18.09
N SER A 471 23.41 -17.08 18.50
CA SER A 471 24.41 -17.88 19.20
C SER A 471 24.47 -19.30 18.66
N ARG A 472 25.63 -19.92 18.88
CA ARG A 472 25.81 -21.36 18.71
C ARG A 472 26.82 -21.84 19.74
N GLY A 473 26.44 -22.84 20.54
CA GLY A 473 27.16 -23.15 21.77
C GLY A 473 27.24 -21.93 22.70
N ASP A 474 28.39 -21.69 23.32
CA ASP A 474 28.55 -20.59 24.30
C ASP A 474 28.87 -19.22 23.67
N ARG A 475 28.77 -19.07 22.34
CA ARG A 475 29.18 -17.85 21.62
C ARG A 475 27.98 -17.14 20.99
N ALA A 476 27.47 -16.12 21.69
CA ALA A 476 26.53 -15.15 21.11
C ALA A 476 27.29 -14.00 20.41
N HIS A 477 26.83 -13.59 19.24
CA HIS A 477 27.48 -12.55 18.43
C HIS A 477 26.51 -11.91 17.42
N LEU A 478 27.03 -10.90 16.72
CA LEU A 478 26.32 -9.98 15.82
C LEU A 478 25.27 -9.12 16.49
N ASP A 479 25.22 -7.85 16.10
CA ASP A 479 24.21 -6.92 16.60
C ASP A 479 22.84 -7.33 16.06
N ALA A 480 21.83 -7.27 16.94
CA ALA A 480 20.46 -7.61 16.60
C ALA A 480 19.83 -6.61 15.61
N TYR A 481 18.92 -7.12 14.78
CA TYR A 481 18.12 -6.36 13.82
C TYR A 481 16.73 -6.06 14.37
N LEU A 482 15.96 -5.24 13.66
CA LEU A 482 14.59 -4.89 14.04
C LEU A 482 13.74 -6.11 14.40
N GLU A 483 13.82 -7.20 13.62
CA GLU A 483 13.04 -8.42 13.85
C GLU A 483 13.35 -9.09 15.20
N ASP A 484 14.61 -9.05 15.65
CA ASP A 484 15.03 -9.64 16.91
C ASP A 484 14.37 -8.91 18.10
N TYR A 485 14.33 -7.58 18.04
CA TYR A 485 13.65 -6.76 19.05
C TYR A 485 12.13 -6.90 18.94
N ALA A 486 11.56 -6.81 17.73
CA ALA A 486 10.12 -6.81 17.52
C ALA A 486 9.50 -8.14 17.97
N TYR A 487 10.05 -9.27 17.53
CA TYR A 487 9.50 -10.59 17.81
C TYR A 487 9.73 -11.01 19.27
N LEU A 488 10.89 -10.69 19.85
CA LEU A 488 11.12 -10.96 21.28
C LEU A 488 10.20 -10.09 22.17
N THR A 489 9.97 -8.82 21.81
CA THR A 489 9.03 -7.95 22.54
C THR A 489 7.62 -8.53 22.51
N GLU A 490 7.12 -8.93 21.33
CA GLU A 490 5.80 -9.57 21.20
C GLU A 490 5.74 -10.90 21.97
N GLY A 491 6.79 -11.72 21.93
CA GLY A 491 6.88 -12.95 22.69
C GLY A 491 6.86 -12.75 24.21
N LEU A 492 7.62 -11.80 24.74
CA LEU A 492 7.63 -11.47 26.17
C LEU A 492 6.27 -10.95 26.66
N LEU A 493 5.56 -10.19 25.81
CA LEU A 493 4.18 -9.77 26.06
C LEU A 493 3.24 -10.96 26.16
N ASP A 494 3.28 -11.86 25.17
CA ASP A 494 2.45 -13.07 25.16
C ASP A 494 2.77 -13.98 26.36
N LEU A 495 4.04 -14.08 26.75
CA LEU A 495 4.48 -14.84 27.92
C LEU A 495 3.90 -14.28 29.23
N TYR A 496 3.93 -12.96 29.41
CA TYR A 496 3.29 -12.31 30.55
C TYR A 496 1.77 -12.54 30.54
N GLU A 497 1.11 -12.33 29.40
CA GLU A 497 -0.34 -12.51 29.27
C GLU A 497 -0.80 -13.97 29.40
N ALA A 498 0.11 -14.93 29.17
CA ALA A 498 -0.10 -16.35 29.47
C ALA A 498 -0.02 -16.67 30.97
N GLY A 499 0.43 -15.72 31.80
CA GLY A 499 0.45 -15.81 33.25
C GLY A 499 1.84 -15.93 33.87
N ALA A 500 2.91 -15.62 33.13
CA ALA A 500 4.26 -15.51 33.70
C ALA A 500 4.46 -14.21 34.49
N ALA A 501 5.61 -14.08 35.14
CA ALA A 501 5.95 -12.94 35.99
C ALA A 501 5.94 -11.58 35.26
N GLU A 502 5.53 -10.51 35.96
CA GLU A 502 5.51 -9.14 35.43
C GLU A 502 6.89 -8.66 34.93
N SER A 503 7.99 -9.26 35.41
CA SER A 503 9.36 -8.96 34.94
C SER A 503 9.54 -9.12 33.44
N TYR A 504 8.81 -10.04 32.79
CA TYR A 504 8.83 -10.22 31.34
C TYR A 504 8.15 -9.06 30.60
N LEU A 505 7.02 -8.55 31.13
CA LEU A 505 6.38 -7.33 30.60
C LEU A 505 7.31 -6.11 30.73
N GLN A 506 8.02 -5.99 31.86
CA GLN A 506 9.00 -4.93 32.05
C GLN A 506 10.22 -5.09 31.12
N ALA A 507 10.61 -6.31 30.78
CA ALA A 507 11.63 -6.57 29.76
C ALA A 507 11.15 -6.16 28.36
N ALA A 508 9.90 -6.49 28.00
CA ALA A 508 9.29 -6.05 26.75
C ALA A 508 9.25 -4.51 26.65
N ALA A 509 8.88 -3.82 27.73
CA ALA A 509 8.90 -2.35 27.79
C ALA A 509 10.30 -1.77 27.54
N ARG A 510 11.37 -2.37 28.10
CA ARG A 510 12.75 -1.94 27.82
C ARG A 510 13.13 -2.13 26.36
N LEU A 511 12.77 -3.26 25.75
CA LEU A 511 13.02 -3.52 24.33
C LEU A 511 12.26 -2.55 23.42
N ALA A 512 11.03 -2.16 23.80
CA ALA A 512 10.24 -1.17 23.09
C ALA A 512 10.87 0.23 23.08
N GLU A 513 11.55 0.62 24.16
CA GLU A 513 12.33 1.87 24.16
C GLU A 513 13.47 1.82 23.12
N TYR A 514 14.16 0.68 22.96
CA TYR A 514 15.17 0.50 21.91
C TYR A 514 14.57 0.47 20.50
N LEU A 515 13.38 -0.12 20.30
CA LEU A 515 12.67 -0.06 19.01
C LEU A 515 12.49 1.39 18.55
N ILE A 516 12.12 2.28 19.48
CA ILE A 516 11.93 3.69 19.19
C ILE A 516 13.27 4.40 19.00
N SER A 517 14.21 4.25 19.94
CA SER A 517 15.46 5.03 19.91
C SER A 517 16.39 4.65 18.77
N ASP A 518 16.49 3.36 18.45
CA ASP A 518 17.54 2.85 17.58
C ASP A 518 17.04 2.61 16.15
N PHE A 519 15.75 2.30 15.96
CA PHE A 519 15.21 1.85 14.67
C PHE A 519 14.19 2.79 14.04
N MET A 520 13.49 3.64 14.81
CA MET A 520 12.39 4.44 14.26
C MET A 520 12.86 5.53 13.29
N ASP A 521 12.14 5.67 12.18
CA ASP A 521 12.26 6.79 11.26
C ASP A 521 11.33 7.91 11.73
N HIS A 522 11.89 8.90 12.43
CA HIS A 522 11.13 10.03 12.97
C HIS A 522 10.58 10.97 11.91
N GLU A 523 11.11 10.96 10.68
CA GLU A 523 10.64 11.84 9.60
C GLU A 523 9.43 11.26 8.88
N ARG A 524 9.43 9.95 8.64
CA ARG A 524 8.44 9.29 7.75
C ARG A 524 7.60 8.22 8.44
N GLY A 525 7.86 7.95 9.71
CA GLY A 525 7.27 6.83 10.45
C GLY A 525 7.85 5.48 10.01
N GLY A 526 7.55 4.43 10.77
CA GLY A 526 8.09 3.08 10.57
C GLY A 526 9.51 2.94 11.09
N PHE A 527 10.13 1.80 10.80
CA PHE A 527 11.39 1.36 11.38
C PHE A 527 12.36 0.88 10.29
N PHE A 528 13.64 1.15 10.48
CA PHE A 528 14.73 0.58 9.69
C PHE A 528 15.07 -0.84 10.14
N THR A 529 15.57 -1.68 9.23
CA THR A 529 15.99 -3.06 9.54
C THR A 529 17.18 -3.08 10.52
N THR A 530 18.13 -2.14 10.38
CA THR A 530 19.32 -2.04 11.25
C THR A 530 19.19 -0.89 12.24
N ALA A 531 19.90 -0.94 13.37
CA ALA A 531 19.98 0.17 14.34
C ALA A 531 20.77 1.38 13.79
N ALA A 532 20.57 2.57 14.35
CA ALA A 532 21.25 3.81 13.94
C ALA A 532 22.79 3.75 14.06
N HIS A 533 23.28 2.93 14.99
CA HIS A 533 24.72 2.72 15.25
C HIS A 533 25.26 1.42 14.65
N HIS A 534 24.49 0.74 13.80
CA HIS A 534 24.91 -0.51 13.17
C HIS A 534 25.96 -0.25 12.07
N GLU A 535 26.52 -1.33 11.48
CA GLU A 535 27.46 -1.23 10.35
C GLU A 535 26.83 -0.40 9.21
N SER A 536 27.57 0.58 8.70
CA SER A 536 27.10 1.41 7.59
C SER A 536 27.29 0.70 6.24
N LEU A 537 26.18 0.33 5.62
CA LEU A 537 26.11 -0.27 4.28
C LEU A 537 25.67 0.77 3.24
N ILE A 538 25.63 0.38 1.95
CA ILE A 538 25.25 1.26 0.83
C ILE A 538 23.83 1.85 0.94
N LEU A 539 22.94 1.22 1.71
CA LEU A 539 21.63 1.75 2.08
C LEU A 539 21.14 1.11 3.38
N ARG A 540 20.30 1.83 4.13
CA ARG A 540 19.59 1.31 5.31
C ARG A 540 18.19 0.89 4.90
N HIS A 541 17.93 -0.41 4.87
CA HIS A 541 16.67 -0.95 4.37
C HIS A 541 15.51 -0.76 5.37
N ARG A 542 14.28 -0.83 4.83
CA ARG A 542 13.02 -0.80 5.58
C ARG A 542 12.06 -1.86 5.01
N GLU A 543 11.81 -2.91 5.77
CA GLU A 543 10.85 -3.94 5.39
C GLU A 543 9.39 -3.47 5.58
N GLY A 544 8.52 -3.74 4.61
CA GLY A 544 7.10 -3.39 4.68
C GLY A 544 6.17 -4.59 4.61
N MET A 545 6.25 -5.35 3.52
CA MET A 545 5.39 -6.51 3.24
C MET A 545 5.74 -7.71 4.12
N ASP A 546 4.76 -8.55 4.41
CA ASP A 546 4.99 -9.87 5.01
C ASP A 546 5.71 -10.78 4.00
N GLY A 547 6.73 -11.49 4.45
CA GLY A 547 7.44 -12.52 3.70
C GLY A 547 7.08 -13.93 4.18
N ALA A 548 8.09 -14.80 4.28
CA ALA A 548 7.95 -16.08 4.99
C ALA A 548 7.71 -15.86 6.50
N THR A 549 8.18 -14.74 7.02
CA THR A 549 7.93 -14.22 8.37
C THR A 549 7.06 -12.96 8.28
N PRO A 550 6.33 -12.59 9.36
CA PRO A 550 5.59 -11.33 9.38
C PRO A 550 6.55 -10.14 9.34
N SER A 551 6.18 -9.04 8.67
CA SER A 551 7.00 -7.83 8.60
C SER A 551 7.45 -7.37 10.00
N ALA A 552 8.75 -7.18 10.21
CA ALA A 552 9.28 -6.74 11.49
C ALA A 552 8.74 -5.35 11.89
N ASN A 553 8.46 -4.50 10.90
CA ASN A 553 7.76 -3.22 11.09
C ASN A 553 6.36 -3.41 11.65
N ALA A 554 5.61 -4.37 11.11
CA ALA A 554 4.24 -4.67 11.55
C ALA A 554 4.21 -5.29 12.95
N VAL A 555 5.17 -6.16 13.28
CA VAL A 555 5.28 -6.74 14.63
C VAL A 555 5.73 -5.70 15.66
N ALA A 556 6.67 -4.81 15.32
CA ALA A 556 7.05 -3.70 16.19
C ALA A 556 5.86 -2.77 16.47
N ALA A 557 5.07 -2.44 15.45
CA ALA A 557 3.83 -1.69 15.61
C ALA A 557 2.82 -2.41 16.53
N SER A 558 2.59 -3.71 16.31
CA SER A 558 1.74 -4.56 17.17
C SER A 558 2.17 -4.52 18.64
N ALA A 559 3.46 -4.73 18.90
CA ALA A 559 4.02 -4.75 20.25
C ALA A 559 3.87 -3.38 20.94
N LEU A 560 4.20 -2.29 20.24
CA LEU A 560 4.04 -0.92 20.75
C LEU A 560 2.57 -0.55 21.00
N ALA A 561 1.66 -0.96 20.12
CA ALA A 561 0.23 -0.76 20.30
C ALA A 561 -0.25 -1.44 21.60
N ARG A 562 0.08 -2.71 21.82
CA ARG A 562 -0.30 -3.45 23.03
C ARG A 562 0.35 -2.88 24.29
N LEU A 563 1.64 -2.59 24.25
CA LEU A 563 2.39 -1.98 25.36
C LEU A 563 1.83 -0.62 25.76
N SER A 564 1.34 0.18 24.79
CA SER A 564 0.75 1.48 25.08
C SER A 564 -0.45 1.39 26.04
N PHE A 565 -1.23 0.30 25.99
CA PHE A 565 -2.36 0.07 26.90
C PHE A 565 -1.90 -0.53 28.24
N HIS A 566 -0.89 -1.40 28.24
CA HIS A 566 -0.32 -1.91 29.50
C HIS A 566 0.29 -0.81 30.36
N PHE A 567 0.90 0.21 29.74
CA PHE A 567 1.66 1.26 30.44
C PHE A 567 1.05 2.66 30.36
N ASP A 568 -0.08 2.84 29.66
CA ASP A 568 -0.72 4.14 29.43
C ASP A 568 0.24 5.17 28.76
N ARG A 569 0.90 4.73 27.68
CA ARG A 569 1.96 5.46 26.96
C ARG A 569 1.51 5.86 25.55
N ASP A 570 0.96 7.06 25.40
CA ASP A 570 0.46 7.55 24.09
C ASP A 570 1.58 7.74 23.04
N ASP A 571 2.82 7.98 23.46
CA ASP A 571 3.96 8.03 22.54
C ASP A 571 4.21 6.71 21.82
N TRP A 572 4.09 5.57 22.51
CA TRP A 572 4.16 4.24 21.90
C TRP A 572 2.97 3.98 20.97
N ARG A 573 1.77 4.41 21.37
CA ARG A 573 0.57 4.35 20.51
C ARG A 573 0.77 5.12 19.21
N ARG A 574 1.29 6.35 19.29
CA ARG A 574 1.59 7.18 18.12
C ARG A 574 2.68 6.57 17.24
N ALA A 575 3.72 5.96 17.83
CA ALA A 575 4.75 5.25 17.08
C ALA A 575 4.17 4.06 16.28
N SER A 576 3.28 3.27 16.90
CA SER A 576 2.56 2.21 16.18
C SER A 576 1.75 2.76 15.01
N ILE A 577 0.98 3.83 15.23
CA ILE A 577 0.16 4.45 14.16
C ILE A 577 1.05 4.96 13.03
N ALA A 578 2.16 5.63 13.34
CA ALA A 578 3.10 6.13 12.35
C ALA A 578 3.73 5.00 11.52
N ALA A 579 4.07 3.87 12.16
CA ALA A 579 4.63 2.70 11.48
C ALA A 579 3.65 2.07 10.49
N THR A 580 2.39 1.90 10.89
CA THR A 580 1.33 1.39 9.99
C THR A 580 1.10 2.35 8.82
N ARG A 581 1.05 3.67 9.08
CA ARG A 581 0.81 4.68 8.05
C ARG A 581 1.96 4.83 7.04
N ALA A 582 3.20 4.56 7.44
CA ALA A 582 4.34 4.60 6.56
C ALA A 582 4.20 3.66 5.34
N TYR A 583 3.37 2.63 5.45
CA TYR A 583 3.07 1.68 4.36
C TYR A 583 1.63 1.78 3.86
N GLY A 584 0.85 2.79 4.27
CA GLY A 584 -0.58 2.88 4.00
C GLY A 584 -0.95 2.78 2.50
N ARG A 585 -0.17 3.42 1.62
CA ARG A 585 -0.39 3.30 0.15
C ARG A 585 -0.21 1.88 -0.35
N GLN A 586 0.85 1.19 0.10
CA GLN A 586 1.11 -0.19 -0.30
C GLN A 586 0.08 -1.14 0.30
N ILE A 587 -0.33 -0.91 1.55
CA ILE A 587 -1.39 -1.68 2.22
C ILE A 587 -2.71 -1.55 1.45
N THR A 588 -3.14 -0.35 1.04
CA THR A 588 -4.35 -0.19 0.21
C THR A 588 -4.22 -0.83 -1.17
N ARG A 589 -3.02 -0.82 -1.78
CA ARG A 589 -2.82 -1.36 -3.13
C ARG A 589 -2.70 -2.88 -3.15
N TYR A 590 -2.06 -3.47 -2.13
CA TYR A 590 -1.73 -4.89 -2.05
C TYR A 590 -2.04 -5.46 -0.65
N PRO A 591 -3.27 -5.32 -0.14
CA PRO A 591 -3.60 -5.58 1.27
C PRO A 591 -3.24 -7.01 1.72
N ARG A 592 -3.38 -8.01 0.85
CA ARG A 592 -2.99 -9.39 1.14
C ARG A 592 -1.52 -9.55 1.55
N ALA A 593 -0.61 -8.75 0.99
CA ALA A 593 0.81 -8.80 1.32
C ALA A 593 1.17 -8.14 2.67
N PHE A 594 0.17 -7.64 3.40
CA PHE A 594 0.33 -6.89 4.64
C PHE A 594 -0.61 -7.41 5.75
N ALA A 595 -0.91 -8.70 5.77
CA ALA A 595 -1.84 -9.32 6.71
C ALA A 595 -1.51 -9.02 8.19
N LYS A 596 -0.22 -9.03 8.60
CA LYS A 596 0.15 -8.64 9.97
C LYS A 596 -0.10 -7.14 10.22
N SER A 597 0.17 -6.26 9.25
CA SER A 597 -0.15 -4.83 9.39
C SER A 597 -1.66 -4.60 9.50
N LEU A 598 -2.46 -5.35 8.74
CA LEU A 598 -3.92 -5.29 8.83
C LEU A 598 -4.45 -5.79 10.17
N ALA A 599 -3.80 -6.77 10.80
CA ALA A 599 -4.10 -7.15 12.19
C ALA A 599 -3.81 -6.03 13.20
N VAL A 600 -2.78 -5.20 12.96
CA VAL A 600 -2.51 -3.99 13.76
C VAL A 600 -3.55 -2.90 13.49
N VAL A 601 -3.95 -2.71 12.24
CA VAL A 601 -5.04 -1.79 11.87
C VAL A 601 -6.33 -2.19 12.58
N ASP A 602 -6.71 -3.47 12.52
CA ASP A 602 -7.83 -4.05 13.27
C ASP A 602 -7.76 -3.71 14.76
N PHE A 603 -6.62 -3.98 15.42
CA PHE A 603 -6.41 -3.65 16.84
C PHE A 603 -6.58 -2.16 17.14
N LEU A 604 -5.99 -1.27 16.32
CA LEU A 604 -6.01 0.17 16.56
C LEU A 604 -7.38 0.82 16.27
N ILE A 605 -8.16 0.25 15.36
CA ILE A 605 -9.53 0.70 15.03
C ILE A 605 -10.51 0.21 16.10
N GLU A 606 -10.48 -1.09 16.44
CA GLU A 606 -11.43 -1.68 17.39
C GLU A 606 -11.11 -1.27 18.84
N GLY A 607 -9.83 -1.05 19.14
CA GLY A 607 -9.33 -0.94 20.51
C GLY A 607 -9.31 -2.30 21.23
N PRO A 608 -8.58 -2.40 22.35
CA PRO A 608 -8.48 -3.66 23.07
C PRO A 608 -9.70 -3.95 23.95
N VAL A 609 -9.92 -5.24 24.20
CA VAL A 609 -10.64 -5.72 25.39
C VAL A 609 -9.63 -5.84 26.52
N GLU A 610 -9.74 -4.97 27.51
CA GLU A 610 -8.82 -4.91 28.64
C GLU A 610 -9.34 -5.80 29.77
N LEU A 611 -8.51 -6.76 30.20
CA LEU A 611 -8.86 -7.79 31.17
C LEU A 611 -7.95 -7.63 32.39
N ALA A 612 -8.52 -7.14 33.50
CA ALA A 612 -7.80 -7.02 34.77
C ALA A 612 -8.19 -8.17 35.70
N LEU A 613 -7.23 -9.04 35.98
CA LEU A 613 -7.38 -10.22 36.84
C LEU A 613 -6.74 -9.95 38.19
N ILE A 614 -7.51 -10.07 39.27
CA ILE A 614 -7.03 -9.83 40.63
C ILE A 614 -7.25 -11.09 41.45
N GLY A 615 -6.19 -11.68 41.98
CA GLY A 615 -6.30 -12.89 42.80
C GLY A 615 -4.94 -13.45 43.21
N HIS A 616 -4.95 -14.41 44.12
CA HIS A 616 -3.75 -15.15 44.49
C HIS A 616 -3.51 -16.29 43.49
N GLU A 617 -2.27 -16.50 43.04
CA GLU A 617 -1.94 -17.51 42.01
C GLU A 617 -2.32 -18.94 42.40
N SER A 618 -2.30 -19.24 43.70
CA SER A 618 -2.64 -20.57 44.23
C SER A 618 -4.15 -20.83 44.34
N HIS A 619 -5.01 -19.89 43.95
CA HIS A 619 -6.47 -20.04 44.09
C HIS A 619 -7.08 -20.70 42.86
N ASP A 620 -7.72 -21.85 43.02
CA ASP A 620 -8.33 -22.61 41.90
C ASP A 620 -9.33 -21.78 41.09
N ASP A 621 -10.09 -20.90 41.75
CA ASP A 621 -11.01 -19.98 41.07
C ASP A 621 -10.30 -19.01 40.10
N LEU A 622 -9.08 -18.53 40.41
CA LEU A 622 -8.32 -17.67 39.49
C LEU A 622 -7.92 -18.45 38.22
N ARG A 623 -7.51 -19.70 38.39
CA ARG A 623 -7.22 -20.62 37.28
C ARG A 623 -8.47 -20.84 36.42
N ALA A 624 -9.61 -21.11 37.04
CA ALA A 624 -10.87 -21.30 36.32
C ALA A 624 -11.31 -20.03 35.54
N ILE A 625 -11.10 -18.84 36.10
CA ILE A 625 -11.33 -17.55 35.40
C ILE A 625 -10.39 -17.43 34.19
N ARG A 626 -9.09 -17.67 34.37
CA ARG A 626 -8.09 -17.62 33.29
C ARG A 626 -8.43 -18.59 32.17
N GLU A 627 -8.80 -19.82 32.52
CA GLU A 627 -9.24 -20.83 31.57
C GLU A 627 -10.48 -20.34 30.80
N ALA A 628 -11.52 -19.84 31.46
CA ALA A 628 -12.73 -19.36 30.80
C ALA A 628 -12.46 -18.21 29.81
N VAL A 629 -11.58 -17.26 30.16
CA VAL A 629 -11.11 -16.21 29.25
C VAL A 629 -10.35 -16.82 28.07
N ALA A 630 -9.44 -17.76 28.34
CA ALA A 630 -8.60 -18.36 27.32
C ALA A 630 -9.37 -19.21 26.29
N HIS A 631 -10.54 -19.72 26.67
CA HIS A 631 -11.45 -20.37 25.72
C HIS A 631 -12.06 -19.40 24.70
N CYS A 632 -12.05 -18.09 24.92
CA CYS A 632 -12.59 -17.12 23.97
C CYS A 632 -11.53 -16.69 22.96
N TYR A 633 -11.88 -16.63 21.67
CA TYR A 633 -11.02 -16.02 20.66
C TYR A 633 -11.09 -14.49 20.79
N LEU A 634 -10.10 -13.92 21.48
CA LEU A 634 -9.95 -12.48 21.72
C LEU A 634 -8.62 -12.01 21.12
N PRO A 635 -8.59 -11.69 19.81
CA PRO A 635 -7.35 -11.34 19.12
C PRO A 635 -6.85 -9.92 19.45
N ASN A 636 -7.72 -9.06 19.99
CA ASN A 636 -7.43 -7.70 20.45
C ASN A 636 -7.55 -7.60 21.97
N ARG A 637 -6.98 -8.55 22.72
CA ARG A 637 -7.00 -8.52 24.19
C ARG A 637 -5.77 -7.85 24.77
N ILE A 638 -5.91 -7.34 25.99
CA ILE A 638 -4.82 -6.96 26.89
C ILE A 638 -5.13 -7.60 28.24
N VAL A 639 -4.17 -8.32 28.83
CA VAL A 639 -4.38 -9.06 30.08
C VAL A 639 -3.39 -8.59 31.14
N ALA A 640 -3.88 -7.99 32.22
CA ALA A 640 -3.06 -7.69 33.39
C ALA A 640 -3.48 -8.56 34.57
N THR A 641 -2.50 -9.14 35.27
CA THR A 641 -2.76 -9.89 36.51
C THR A 641 -2.10 -9.19 37.69
N GLY A 642 -2.85 -8.97 38.77
CA GLY A 642 -2.35 -8.47 40.05
C GLY A 642 -2.75 -9.37 41.21
N SER A 643 -2.03 -9.23 42.33
CA SER A 643 -2.40 -9.87 43.60
C SER A 643 -2.53 -8.83 44.71
N PRO A 644 -3.38 -9.06 45.74
CA PRO A 644 -3.45 -8.18 46.90
C PRO A 644 -2.14 -8.10 47.70
N GLU A 645 -1.31 -9.14 47.66
CA GLU A 645 -0.05 -9.24 48.42
C GLU A 645 1.12 -8.52 47.73
N HIS A 646 1.13 -8.55 46.40
CA HIS A 646 2.10 -7.89 45.54
C HIS A 646 1.36 -6.97 44.58
N PRO A 647 0.94 -5.77 45.05
CA PRO A 647 0.23 -4.82 44.21
C PRO A 647 1.13 -4.33 43.08
N SER A 648 0.63 -4.46 41.85
CA SER A 648 1.32 -4.00 40.65
C SER A 648 1.09 -2.51 40.41
N SER A 649 2.06 -1.83 39.78
CA SER A 649 1.94 -0.43 39.37
C SER A 649 1.22 -0.23 38.03
N LEU A 650 0.83 -1.32 37.35
CA LEU A 650 0.21 -1.24 36.03
C LEU A 650 -1.10 -0.41 36.07
N PRO A 651 -1.28 0.57 35.18
CA PRO A 651 -2.51 1.37 35.04
C PRO A 651 -3.80 0.54 35.03
N LEU A 652 -3.79 -0.59 34.31
CA LEU A 652 -4.95 -1.49 34.18
C LEU A 652 -5.32 -2.22 35.49
N LEU A 653 -4.48 -2.18 36.53
CA LEU A 653 -4.77 -2.80 37.83
C LEU A 653 -5.13 -1.79 38.93
N ARG A 654 -4.96 -0.49 38.68
CA ARG A 654 -5.32 0.56 39.65
C ARG A 654 -6.83 0.55 39.93
N ASP A 655 -7.18 0.78 41.20
CA ASP A 655 -8.54 0.90 41.71
C ASP A 655 -9.47 -0.28 41.39
N ARG A 656 -8.90 -1.47 41.16
CA ARG A 656 -9.62 -2.72 40.87
C ARG A 656 -9.30 -3.75 41.96
N PRO A 657 -9.93 -3.69 43.14
CA PRO A 657 -9.66 -4.61 44.24
C PRO A 657 -10.31 -5.99 44.02
N ALA A 658 -9.88 -7.00 44.76
CA ALA A 658 -10.62 -8.27 44.82
C ALA A 658 -12.01 -8.04 45.45
N VAL A 659 -13.07 -8.59 44.85
CA VAL A 659 -14.43 -8.50 45.38
C VAL A 659 -14.68 -9.60 46.39
N SER A 660 -15.03 -9.21 47.62
CA SER A 660 -15.31 -10.14 48.72
C SER A 660 -14.18 -11.16 48.99
N GLY A 661 -12.93 -10.77 48.73
CA GLY A 661 -11.75 -11.64 48.89
C GLY A 661 -11.61 -12.75 47.86
N LYS A 662 -12.45 -12.78 46.80
CA LYS A 662 -12.40 -13.79 45.74
C LYS A 662 -11.59 -13.31 44.54
N PRO A 663 -10.97 -14.23 43.77
CA PRO A 663 -10.45 -13.91 42.45
C PRO A 663 -11.50 -13.20 41.60
N THR A 664 -11.12 -12.09 40.98
CA THR A 664 -12.02 -11.17 40.31
C THR A 664 -11.48 -10.81 38.93
N LEU A 665 -12.34 -10.85 37.92
CA LEU A 665 -12.08 -10.34 36.58
C LEU A 665 -12.87 -9.03 36.36
N TYR A 666 -12.18 -8.01 35.88
CA TYR A 666 -12.79 -6.81 35.30
C TYR A 666 -12.58 -6.83 33.79
N ILE A 667 -13.66 -6.59 33.05
CA ILE A 667 -13.64 -6.45 31.58
C ILE A 667 -13.88 -4.97 31.29
N CYS A 668 -12.89 -4.30 30.70
CA CYS A 668 -12.92 -2.87 30.43
C CYS A 668 -12.70 -2.57 28.94
N ARG A 669 -13.31 -1.47 28.49
CA ARG A 669 -13.10 -0.84 27.18
C ARG A 669 -13.21 0.67 27.34
N ASN A 670 -12.34 1.42 26.68
CA ASN A 670 -12.40 2.90 26.63
C ASN A 670 -12.63 3.53 28.01
N TYR A 671 -11.82 3.14 29.00
CA TYR A 671 -11.90 3.63 30.39
C TYR A 671 -13.19 3.29 31.15
N THR A 672 -14.04 2.42 30.60
CA THR A 672 -15.28 1.96 31.26
C THR A 672 -15.22 0.45 31.48
N CYS A 673 -15.51 0.00 32.69
CA CYS A 673 -15.52 -1.42 33.04
C CYS A 673 -16.94 -1.94 33.29
N GLN A 674 -17.18 -3.19 32.94
CA GLN A 674 -18.38 -3.93 33.36
C GLN A 674 -18.34 -4.22 34.87
N GLN A 675 -19.44 -4.76 35.41
CA GLN A 675 -19.47 -5.24 36.80
C GLN A 675 -18.43 -6.35 37.01
N PRO A 676 -17.70 -6.35 38.16
CA PRO A 676 -16.67 -7.35 38.44
C PRO A 676 -17.25 -8.76 38.48
N ILE A 677 -16.53 -9.70 37.86
CA ILE A 677 -16.95 -11.10 37.72
C ILE A 677 -16.08 -11.98 38.63
N THR A 678 -16.73 -12.73 39.53
CA THR A 678 -16.07 -13.73 40.40
C THR A 678 -16.50 -15.17 40.09
N ASP A 679 -17.47 -15.38 39.19
CA ASP A 679 -17.96 -16.70 38.78
C ASP A 679 -17.49 -17.01 37.35
N PRO A 680 -16.61 -18.00 37.14
CA PRO A 680 -16.12 -18.36 35.81
C PRO A 680 -17.22 -18.68 34.79
N ARG A 681 -18.38 -19.18 35.25
CA ARG A 681 -19.47 -19.65 34.37
C ARG A 681 -20.15 -18.54 33.58
N VAL A 682 -20.05 -17.29 34.05
CA VAL A 682 -20.68 -16.13 33.38
C VAL A 682 -19.72 -15.38 32.45
N ILE A 683 -18.42 -15.69 32.47
CA ILE A 683 -17.38 -14.99 31.70
C ILE A 683 -17.63 -15.09 30.19
N LEU A 684 -17.95 -16.29 29.70
CA LEU A 684 -18.21 -16.50 28.27
C LEU A 684 -19.36 -15.61 27.79
N ALA A 685 -20.46 -15.58 28.55
CA ALA A 685 -21.60 -14.74 28.23
C ALA A 685 -21.26 -13.25 28.30
N ALA A 686 -20.46 -12.81 29.27
CA ALA A 686 -20.03 -11.41 29.40
C ALA A 686 -19.14 -10.97 28.22
N LEU A 687 -18.20 -11.82 27.80
CA LEU A 687 -17.34 -11.57 26.65
C LEU A 687 -18.09 -11.65 25.31
N GLN A 688 -19.13 -12.49 25.21
CA GLN A 688 -19.99 -12.57 24.01
C GLN A 688 -20.98 -11.40 23.93
N ALA A 689 -21.59 -10.99 25.04
CA ALA A 689 -22.48 -9.83 25.08
C ALA A 689 -21.75 -8.55 24.64
N ASP A 690 -20.49 -8.40 25.07
CA ASP A 690 -19.58 -7.34 24.63
C ASP A 690 -19.28 -7.41 23.12
N GLN A 691 -19.21 -8.60 22.53
CA GLN A 691 -19.02 -8.78 21.08
C GLN A 691 -20.28 -8.47 20.25
N THR A 692 -21.48 -8.64 20.83
CA THR A 692 -22.77 -8.48 20.14
C THR A 692 -23.46 -7.13 20.35
N ALA A 693 -22.93 -6.28 21.23
CA ALA A 693 -23.48 -4.94 21.43
C ALA A 693 -23.45 -4.17 20.09
N PRO A 694 -24.59 -3.64 19.60
CA PRO A 694 -24.60 -2.89 18.36
C PRO A 694 -23.64 -1.71 18.49
N ARG A 695 -22.61 -1.68 17.63
CA ARG A 695 -21.86 -0.44 17.39
C ARG A 695 -22.91 0.60 17.05
N GLU A 696 -23.07 1.64 17.88
CA GLU A 696 -23.91 2.77 17.49
C GLU A 696 -23.45 3.18 16.09
N HIS A 697 -24.30 3.03 15.08
CA HIS A 697 -24.02 3.40 13.69
C HIS A 697 -23.82 4.92 13.51
N GLY A 698 -23.54 5.65 14.60
CA GLY A 698 -23.22 7.07 14.66
C GLY A 698 -21.83 7.39 15.21
N THR A 699 -21.01 6.41 15.63
CA THR A 699 -19.59 6.68 15.97
C THR A 699 -18.73 6.65 14.72
N GLU A 700 -18.02 7.76 14.48
CA GLU A 700 -17.14 8.02 13.35
C GLU A 700 -16.24 6.82 13.00
N PRO A 701 -15.97 6.53 11.71
CA PRO A 701 -14.93 5.58 11.35
C PRO A 701 -13.61 6.05 11.98
N THR A 702 -13.10 5.27 12.94
CA THR A 702 -11.85 5.53 13.65
C THR A 702 -10.68 5.34 12.69
N LEU A 703 -10.48 6.30 11.80
CA LEU A 703 -9.34 6.31 10.89
C LEU A 703 -8.06 6.44 11.72
N LEU A 704 -7.00 5.76 11.28
CA LEU A 704 -5.65 6.07 11.71
C LEU A 704 -5.24 7.43 11.15
N GLN A 705 -5.78 8.51 11.73
CA GLN A 705 -5.70 9.86 11.17
C GLN A 705 -4.26 10.41 11.13
N GLY A 706 -4.07 11.30 10.14
CA GLY A 706 -2.98 12.24 9.96
C GLY A 706 -2.43 12.90 11.24
N ILE A 707 -1.18 13.40 11.17
CA ILE A 707 -0.93 14.71 11.80
C ILE A 707 -1.75 15.67 10.93
N SER A 708 -2.99 15.90 11.33
CA SER A 708 -3.85 16.86 10.65
C SER A 708 -3.42 18.24 11.08
N LEU A 709 -3.28 19.16 10.13
CA LEU A 709 -3.04 20.56 10.44
C LEU A 709 -4.29 21.06 11.19
N PRO A 710 -4.18 21.41 12.49
CA PRO A 710 -5.35 21.74 13.28
C PRO A 710 -5.91 23.10 12.87
N GLY A 711 -7.22 23.26 13.04
CA GLY A 711 -7.93 24.51 12.76
C GLY A 711 -8.48 24.62 11.33
N HIS A 712 -9.04 25.78 11.05
CA HIS A 712 -9.75 26.14 9.83
C HIS A 712 -9.64 27.65 9.61
N ALA A 713 -10.00 28.14 8.41
CA ALA A 713 -10.02 29.56 8.11
C ALA A 713 -10.95 30.32 9.07
N THR A 714 -10.45 31.38 9.71
CA THR A 714 -11.23 32.20 10.65
C THR A 714 -11.41 33.61 10.12
N VAL A 715 -12.43 34.32 10.63
CA VAL A 715 -12.68 35.74 10.28
C VAL A 715 -11.45 36.58 10.62
N GLN A 716 -10.86 36.36 11.79
CA GLN A 716 -9.67 37.07 12.27
C GLN A 716 -8.44 36.70 11.46
N GLY A 717 -8.22 35.42 11.18
CA GLY A 717 -7.05 34.93 10.43
C GLY A 717 -7.06 35.44 8.99
N THR A 718 -8.18 35.28 8.29
CA THR A 718 -8.31 35.75 6.89
C THR A 718 -8.22 37.28 6.77
N ALA A 719 -8.77 38.04 7.72
CA ALA A 719 -8.61 39.50 7.76
C ALA A 719 -7.16 39.93 8.07
N ALA A 720 -6.48 39.19 8.96
CA ALA A 720 -5.07 39.42 9.27
C ALA A 720 -4.18 39.15 8.05
N TYR A 721 -4.46 38.11 7.29
CA TYR A 721 -3.77 37.82 6.03
C TYR A 721 -3.92 38.99 5.05
N ALA A 722 -5.14 39.45 4.77
CA ALA A 722 -5.40 40.57 3.88
C ALA A 722 -4.66 41.85 4.36
N SER A 723 -4.72 42.15 5.65
CA SER A 723 -4.04 43.30 6.26
C SER A 723 -2.53 43.23 6.08
N ARG A 724 -1.92 42.05 6.28
CA ARG A 724 -0.48 41.86 6.07
C ARG A 724 -0.09 41.98 4.60
N SER A 725 -0.88 41.42 3.68
CA SER A 725 -0.63 41.56 2.24
C SER A 725 -0.65 43.03 1.81
N MET A 726 -1.61 43.82 2.31
CA MET A 726 -1.69 45.27 2.04
C MET A 726 -0.50 46.04 2.63
N ALA A 727 -0.07 45.70 3.85
CA ALA A 727 1.05 46.37 4.51
C ALA A 727 2.41 46.07 3.86
N ARG A 728 2.59 44.87 3.32
CA ARG A 728 3.86 44.43 2.72
C ARG A 728 4.21 45.19 1.44
N ASP A 729 3.22 45.59 0.67
CA ASP A 729 3.41 46.22 -0.65
C ASP A 729 3.32 47.75 -0.63
N GLY A 730 2.90 48.38 0.48
CA GLY A 730 2.76 49.84 0.59
C GLY A 730 1.76 50.46 -0.40
N ASP A 731 0.93 49.62 -1.02
CA ASP A 731 0.17 49.91 -2.23
C ASP A 731 -1.33 49.92 -1.91
N THR A 732 -1.96 51.10 -2.02
CA THR A 732 -3.40 51.28 -1.76
C THR A 732 -4.28 50.50 -2.74
N GLY A 733 -3.75 50.05 -3.89
CA GLY A 733 -4.48 49.30 -4.91
C GLY A 733 -4.95 47.91 -4.46
N LEU A 734 -4.23 47.27 -3.51
CA LEU A 734 -4.59 45.95 -2.98
C LEU A 734 -5.90 45.93 -2.16
N ALA A 735 -6.38 47.08 -1.70
CA ALA A 735 -7.65 47.18 -0.97
C ALA A 735 -8.84 46.67 -1.80
N HIS A 736 -8.80 46.89 -3.12
CA HIS A 736 -9.82 46.40 -4.05
C HIS A 736 -9.64 44.92 -4.43
N GLY A 737 -8.53 44.30 -4.04
CA GLY A 737 -8.22 42.90 -4.31
C GLY A 737 -8.93 41.91 -3.39
N PHE A 738 -9.46 42.36 -2.26
CA PHE A 738 -10.11 41.53 -1.25
C PHE A 738 -11.62 41.84 -1.13
N THR A 739 -12.39 40.84 -0.71
CA THR A 739 -13.83 40.95 -0.46
C THR A 739 -14.25 39.98 0.64
N VAL A 740 -15.46 40.18 1.20
CA VAL A 740 -16.05 39.22 2.13
C VAL A 740 -16.65 38.02 1.36
N LEU A 741 -16.42 36.82 1.86
CA LEU A 741 -16.94 35.56 1.31
C LEU A 741 -18.40 35.35 1.73
N GLY A 742 -19.33 36.00 1.02
CA GLY A 742 -20.76 35.89 1.28
C GLY A 742 -21.12 36.20 2.74
N SER A 743 -21.95 35.36 3.37
CA SER A 743 -22.35 35.46 4.77
C SER A 743 -21.42 34.76 5.77
N THR A 744 -20.27 34.21 5.32
CA THR A 744 -19.32 33.50 6.21
C THR A 744 -18.52 34.45 7.10
N GLY A 745 -18.39 35.72 6.70
CA GLY A 745 -17.51 36.70 7.33
C GLY A 745 -16.01 36.53 7.01
N LEU A 746 -15.60 35.46 6.31
CA LEU A 746 -14.22 35.27 5.89
C LEU A 746 -13.83 36.32 4.85
N THR A 747 -12.58 36.79 4.89
CA THR A 747 -12.03 37.70 3.87
C THR A 747 -11.28 36.88 2.81
N THR A 748 -11.67 37.00 1.55
CA THR A 748 -11.02 36.29 0.43
C THR A 748 -10.47 37.27 -0.58
N THR A 749 -9.41 36.86 -1.27
CA THR A 749 -8.96 37.52 -2.50
C THR A 749 -10.04 37.32 -3.57
N ARG A 750 -10.27 38.33 -4.43
CA ARG A 750 -11.17 38.25 -5.60
C ARG A 750 -10.67 37.32 -6.70
N LEU A 751 -9.39 36.93 -6.66
CA LEU A 751 -8.79 35.94 -7.55
C LEU A 751 -8.21 34.80 -6.70
N GLY A 752 -8.69 33.58 -6.95
CA GLY A 752 -8.21 32.34 -6.35
C GLY A 752 -7.73 31.38 -7.43
N PHE A 753 -7.13 30.26 -7.00
CA PHE A 753 -6.60 29.27 -7.93
C PHE A 753 -7.24 27.90 -7.80
N GLY A 754 -7.69 27.38 -8.93
CA GLY A 754 -8.05 25.99 -9.14
C GLY A 754 -6.83 25.14 -9.47
N THR A 755 -6.77 23.96 -8.86
CA THR A 755 -5.65 23.00 -8.99
C THR A 755 -5.98 21.83 -9.93
N TYR A 756 -6.83 22.09 -10.91
CA TYR A 756 -7.17 21.15 -11.98
C TYR A 756 -5.93 20.86 -12.85
N ARG A 757 -5.56 19.57 -12.96
CA ARG A 757 -4.34 19.08 -13.65
C ARG A 757 -3.02 19.43 -12.97
N VAL A 758 -3.07 19.66 -11.67
CA VAL A 758 -1.87 19.80 -10.83
C VAL A 758 -1.63 18.47 -10.10
N ASP A 759 -0.37 18.01 -10.09
CA ASP A 759 0.05 16.75 -9.44
C ASP A 759 1.35 16.91 -8.63
N MET A 760 1.80 15.82 -8.02
CA MET A 760 3.03 15.76 -7.22
C MET A 760 4.29 15.49 -8.05
N GLN A 761 4.17 15.18 -9.34
CA GLN A 761 5.29 14.73 -10.19
C GLN A 761 6.07 15.90 -10.79
N HIS A 762 5.44 17.07 -10.93
CA HIS A 762 6.06 18.26 -11.50
C HIS A 762 6.38 19.30 -10.42
N ALA A 763 7.68 19.59 -10.23
CA ALA A 763 8.15 20.54 -9.23
C ALA A 763 7.55 21.95 -9.40
N ASP A 764 7.36 22.40 -10.65
CA ASP A 764 6.79 23.72 -10.99
C ASP A 764 5.42 23.98 -10.36
N TYR A 765 4.60 22.94 -10.16
CA TYR A 765 3.28 23.09 -9.57
C TYR A 765 3.36 23.42 -8.08
N ARG A 766 4.30 22.79 -7.37
CA ARG A 766 4.58 23.09 -5.95
C ARG A 766 5.01 24.55 -5.80
N ASP A 767 5.92 24.99 -6.66
CA ASP A 767 6.47 26.35 -6.62
C ASP A 767 5.42 27.40 -7.02
N ALA A 768 4.55 27.08 -7.98
CA ALA A 768 3.43 27.94 -8.34
C ALA A 768 2.46 28.13 -7.16
N LEU A 769 2.15 27.06 -6.43
CA LEU A 769 1.25 27.11 -5.27
C LEU A 769 1.87 27.90 -4.11
N LYS A 770 3.15 27.67 -3.82
CA LYS A 770 3.90 28.47 -2.83
C LYS A 770 3.91 29.95 -3.21
N LYS A 771 4.14 30.27 -4.49
CA LYS A 771 4.14 31.66 -4.97
C LYS A 771 2.77 32.31 -4.82
N ALA A 772 1.68 31.59 -5.12
CA ALA A 772 0.32 32.10 -4.95
C ALA A 772 0.01 32.45 -3.49
N LEU A 773 0.30 31.53 -2.56
CA LEU A 773 0.04 31.68 -1.12
C LEU A 773 0.92 32.73 -0.45
N ARG A 774 2.15 32.95 -0.95
CA ARG A 774 3.07 33.99 -0.42
C ARG A 774 2.72 35.41 -0.87
N ALA A 775 2.07 35.53 -2.02
CA ALA A 775 1.74 36.81 -2.64
C ALA A 775 0.44 37.38 -2.05
N SER A 776 -0.70 37.08 -2.67
CA SER A 776 -2.00 37.63 -2.28
C SER A 776 -3.13 36.72 -2.73
N CYS A 777 -2.98 35.40 -2.59
CA CYS A 777 -4.07 34.45 -2.81
C CYS A 777 -4.27 33.61 -1.56
N ASN A 778 -5.43 33.76 -0.91
CA ASN A 778 -5.80 32.96 0.25
C ASN A 778 -6.98 32.01 0.00
N LEU A 779 -7.34 31.75 -1.25
CA LEU A 779 -8.39 30.78 -1.60
C LEU A 779 -7.88 29.78 -2.63
N ILE A 780 -7.84 28.52 -2.23
CA ILE A 780 -7.42 27.39 -3.07
C ILE A 780 -8.59 26.45 -3.30
N ASP A 781 -8.78 26.10 -4.57
CA ASP A 781 -9.86 25.25 -5.05
C ASP A 781 -9.26 23.95 -5.63
N THR A 782 -9.65 22.81 -5.08
CA THR A 782 -9.15 21.47 -5.46
C THR A 782 -10.29 20.45 -5.50
N SER A 783 -10.03 19.18 -5.79
CA SER A 783 -11.08 18.16 -5.92
C SER A 783 -10.52 16.74 -5.78
N THR A 784 -11.34 15.80 -5.31
CA THR A 784 -10.94 14.39 -5.15
C THR A 784 -10.59 13.70 -6.48
N ASN A 785 -11.17 14.14 -7.59
CA ASN A 785 -10.96 13.56 -8.91
C ASN A 785 -9.84 14.20 -9.73
N TYR A 786 -9.27 15.32 -9.28
CA TYR A 786 -8.17 15.95 -10.01
C TYR A 786 -6.91 15.12 -9.79
N THR A 787 -6.33 14.63 -10.89
CA THR A 787 -5.10 13.82 -10.89
C THR A 787 -5.18 12.64 -9.91
N ASP A 788 -6.36 12.01 -9.79
CA ASP A 788 -6.61 10.88 -8.88
C ASP A 788 -6.33 11.21 -7.39
N GLY A 789 -6.55 12.48 -7.01
CA GLY A 789 -6.36 13.00 -5.67
C GLY A 789 -4.97 13.59 -5.40
N ASP A 790 -4.03 13.52 -6.34
CA ASP A 790 -2.68 14.09 -6.17
C ASP A 790 -2.71 15.62 -5.99
N SER A 791 -3.70 16.28 -6.58
CA SER A 791 -3.95 17.72 -6.39
C SER A 791 -4.17 18.09 -4.92
N GLU A 792 -5.02 17.34 -4.21
CA GLU A 792 -5.28 17.54 -2.77
C GLU A 792 -4.01 17.29 -1.95
N ARG A 793 -3.23 16.26 -2.31
CA ARG A 793 -1.94 15.97 -1.65
C ARG A 793 -0.93 17.08 -1.80
N LEU A 794 -0.81 17.66 -2.99
CA LEU A 794 0.08 18.79 -3.22
C LEU A 794 -0.33 19.97 -2.35
N VAL A 795 -1.61 20.32 -2.37
CA VAL A 795 -2.16 21.42 -1.55
C VAL A 795 -1.86 21.21 -0.07
N GLY A 796 -2.18 20.03 0.47
CA GLY A 796 -1.92 19.69 1.86
C GLY A 796 -0.44 19.78 2.24
N SER A 797 0.44 19.22 1.40
CA SER A 797 1.88 19.23 1.67
C SER A 797 2.49 20.64 1.63
N VAL A 798 1.99 21.53 0.77
CA VAL A 798 2.45 22.93 0.71
C VAL A 798 1.94 23.73 1.90
N LEU A 799 0.68 23.51 2.32
CA LEU A 799 0.13 24.16 3.51
C LEU A 799 0.90 23.74 4.77
N ALA A 800 1.18 22.45 4.94
CA ALA A 800 1.96 21.95 6.07
C ALA A 800 3.37 22.54 6.11
N GLU A 801 4.05 22.59 4.96
CA GLU A 801 5.39 23.18 4.85
C GLU A 801 5.38 24.68 5.25
N LEU A 802 4.48 25.47 4.67
CA LEU A 802 4.42 26.92 4.93
C LEU A 802 3.92 27.25 6.33
N ALA A 803 3.08 26.40 6.93
CA ALA A 803 2.66 26.53 8.31
C ALA A 803 3.80 26.20 9.28
N ALA A 804 4.56 25.14 9.01
CA ALA A 804 5.73 24.77 9.80
C ALA A 804 6.85 25.83 9.75
N SER A 805 7.02 26.50 8.61
CA SER A 805 7.97 27.63 8.48
C SER A 805 7.46 28.94 9.10
N GLY A 806 6.19 29.00 9.52
CA GLY A 806 5.55 30.19 10.06
C GLY A 806 5.24 31.28 9.02
N GLU A 807 5.35 30.97 7.73
CA GLU A 807 5.06 31.91 6.64
C GLU A 807 3.55 32.19 6.49
N ILE A 808 2.73 31.19 6.80
CA ILE A 808 1.27 31.29 6.86
C ILE A 808 0.76 30.62 8.14
N ARG A 809 -0.49 30.91 8.50
CA ARG A 809 -1.23 30.14 9.50
C ARG A 809 -2.45 29.47 8.86
N ARG A 810 -2.85 28.29 9.37
CA ARG A 810 -4.02 27.56 8.85
C ARG A 810 -5.28 28.42 8.78
N GLU A 811 -5.47 29.28 9.77
CA GLU A 811 -6.59 30.21 9.93
C GLU A 811 -6.70 31.28 8.84
N GLU A 812 -5.70 31.41 7.97
CA GLU A 812 -5.57 32.47 6.98
C GLU A 812 -6.02 32.04 5.59
N ILE A 813 -5.96 30.73 5.31
CA ILE A 813 -6.15 30.16 3.98
C ILE A 813 -7.48 29.41 3.93
N ILE A 814 -8.28 29.70 2.92
CA ILE A 814 -9.56 29.08 2.62
C ILE A 814 -9.32 27.94 1.62
N VAL A 815 -9.61 26.72 2.04
CA VAL A 815 -9.49 25.51 1.21
C VAL A 815 -10.87 24.99 0.83
N VAL A 816 -11.09 24.88 -0.47
CA VAL A 816 -12.33 24.39 -1.07
C VAL A 816 -12.04 23.10 -1.80
N SER A 817 -12.75 22.02 -1.46
CA SER A 817 -12.73 20.76 -2.25
C SER A 817 -14.11 20.42 -2.80
N LYS A 818 -14.19 19.47 -3.73
CA LYS A 818 -15.47 18.96 -4.26
C LYS A 818 -15.51 17.44 -4.31
N ILE A 819 -16.72 16.92 -4.15
CA ILE A 819 -17.04 15.50 -4.15
C ILE A 819 -18.23 15.25 -5.08
N GLY A 820 -18.17 14.22 -5.91
CA GLY A 820 -19.28 13.82 -6.77
C GLY A 820 -18.88 12.91 -7.93
N TYR A 821 -17.65 13.06 -8.44
CA TYR A 821 -17.13 12.27 -9.56
C TYR A 821 -16.44 10.98 -9.12
N LEU A 822 -16.64 9.93 -9.90
CA LEU A 822 -15.92 8.67 -9.81
C LEU A 822 -15.10 8.47 -11.09
N GLN A 823 -13.79 8.67 -10.96
CA GLN A 823 -12.77 8.47 -11.99
C GLN A 823 -11.53 7.85 -11.34
N GLY A 824 -10.62 7.26 -12.13
CA GLY A 824 -9.36 6.72 -11.61
C GLY A 824 -9.56 5.63 -10.56
N GLN A 825 -8.90 5.74 -9.41
CA GLN A 825 -9.03 4.78 -8.30
C GLN A 825 -10.45 4.76 -7.72
N ASN A 826 -11.11 5.92 -7.60
CA ASN A 826 -12.48 6.00 -7.10
C ASN A 826 -13.47 5.24 -8.00
N LEU A 827 -13.23 5.21 -9.32
CA LEU A 827 -14.04 4.41 -10.23
C LEU A 827 -13.82 2.91 -10.01
N LYS A 828 -12.55 2.47 -9.91
CA LYS A 828 -12.22 1.06 -9.65
C LYS A 828 -12.86 0.55 -8.34
N LEU A 829 -12.85 1.38 -7.30
CA LEU A 829 -13.49 1.06 -6.02
C LEU A 829 -15.01 0.88 -6.17
N ALA A 830 -15.67 1.81 -6.88
CA ALA A 830 -17.11 1.68 -7.11
C ALA A 830 -17.47 0.50 -8.03
N GLU A 831 -16.66 0.20 -9.05
CA GLU A 831 -16.82 -0.98 -9.89
C GLU A 831 -16.68 -2.28 -9.09
N ALA A 832 -15.74 -2.34 -8.14
CA ALA A 832 -15.57 -3.49 -7.26
C ALA A 832 -16.78 -3.67 -6.32
N LYS A 833 -17.26 -2.58 -5.71
CA LYS A 833 -18.46 -2.58 -4.84
C LYS A 833 -19.71 -3.04 -5.62
N ASP A 834 -19.89 -2.56 -6.85
CA ASP A 834 -20.97 -2.96 -7.75
C ASP A 834 -20.89 -4.47 -8.08
N LYS A 835 -19.70 -5.00 -8.38
CA LYS A 835 -19.48 -6.44 -8.62
C LYS A 835 -19.73 -7.32 -7.39
N SER A 836 -19.47 -6.83 -6.19
CA SER A 836 -19.76 -7.53 -4.93
C SER A 836 -21.24 -7.54 -4.53
N GLY A 837 -22.14 -6.98 -5.35
CA GLY A 837 -23.57 -6.90 -5.07
C GLY A 837 -23.96 -5.84 -4.04
N ARG A 838 -23.06 -4.88 -3.75
CA ARG A 838 -23.29 -3.76 -2.80
C ARG A 838 -22.92 -2.40 -3.43
N PRO A 839 -23.55 -1.98 -4.54
CA PRO A 839 -23.26 -0.68 -5.14
C PRO A 839 -23.64 0.48 -4.22
N TYR A 840 -22.95 1.61 -4.36
CA TYR A 840 -23.43 2.85 -3.74
C TYR A 840 -24.85 3.17 -4.23
N PRO A 841 -25.78 3.54 -3.34
CA PRO A 841 -27.09 3.99 -3.76
C PRO A 841 -26.99 5.20 -4.69
N GLU A 842 -27.96 5.35 -5.60
CA GLU A 842 -28.09 6.52 -6.50
C GLU A 842 -26.95 6.78 -7.46
N LEU A 843 -26.09 5.78 -7.67
CA LEU A 843 -25.00 5.83 -8.64
C LEU A 843 -25.50 6.13 -10.06
N VAL A 844 -24.95 7.16 -10.70
CA VAL A 844 -25.25 7.59 -12.07
C VAL A 844 -24.09 7.19 -12.98
N LYS A 845 -24.36 6.40 -14.02
CA LYS A 845 -23.37 5.93 -15.00
C LYS A 845 -23.55 6.72 -16.31
N TYR A 846 -22.97 7.91 -16.36
CA TYR A 846 -23.17 8.85 -17.48
C TYR A 846 -22.48 8.42 -18.78
N GLY A 847 -21.31 7.78 -18.69
CA GLY A 847 -20.57 7.29 -19.86
C GLY A 847 -19.47 6.30 -19.48
N GLU A 848 -18.77 5.77 -20.50
CA GLU A 848 -17.64 4.86 -20.30
C GLU A 848 -16.54 5.55 -19.48
N GLY A 849 -16.25 5.03 -18.29
CA GLY A 849 -15.25 5.60 -17.38
C GLY A 849 -15.66 6.87 -16.61
N ILE A 850 -16.93 7.30 -16.67
CA ILE A 850 -17.43 8.49 -15.97
C ILE A 850 -18.69 8.17 -15.18
N TRP A 851 -18.52 7.93 -13.87
CA TRP A 851 -19.62 7.70 -12.93
C TRP A 851 -19.76 8.88 -11.97
N HIS A 852 -20.94 9.04 -11.37
CA HIS A 852 -21.26 10.13 -10.45
C HIS A 852 -22.12 9.62 -9.28
N CYS A 853 -21.87 10.13 -8.07
CA CYS A 853 -22.66 9.82 -6.88
C CYS A 853 -22.57 10.98 -5.88
N ILE A 854 -23.70 11.32 -5.26
CA ILE A 854 -23.77 12.29 -4.15
C ILE A 854 -24.52 11.72 -2.94
N HIS A 855 -24.70 10.39 -2.89
CA HIS A 855 -25.36 9.74 -1.77
C HIS A 855 -24.52 9.89 -0.49
N PRO A 856 -25.13 10.08 0.70
CA PRO A 856 -24.41 10.23 1.96
C PRO A 856 -23.33 9.20 2.24
N GLU A 857 -23.55 7.93 1.89
CA GLU A 857 -22.53 6.87 2.04
C GLU A 857 -21.26 7.17 1.23
N PHE A 858 -21.42 7.57 -0.03
CA PHE A 858 -20.28 7.95 -0.86
C PHE A 858 -19.62 9.25 -0.38
N LEU A 859 -20.40 10.23 0.06
CA LEU A 859 -19.89 11.48 0.60
C LEU A 859 -19.07 11.28 1.88
N ALA A 860 -19.46 10.30 2.71
CA ALA A 860 -18.73 9.91 3.92
C ALA A 860 -17.32 9.41 3.62
N ASP A 861 -17.21 8.50 2.65
CA ASP A 861 -15.93 7.95 2.22
C ASP A 861 -15.05 9.06 1.59
N GLN A 862 -15.63 9.87 0.71
CA GLN A 862 -14.86 10.86 -0.03
C GLN A 862 -14.43 12.06 0.80
N LEU A 863 -15.25 12.56 1.74
CA LEU A 863 -14.85 13.68 2.62
C LEU A 863 -13.70 13.27 3.52
N THR A 864 -13.76 12.04 4.05
CA THR A 864 -12.70 11.42 4.82
C THR A 864 -11.38 11.38 4.04
N LEU A 865 -11.41 10.85 2.82
CA LEU A 865 -10.22 10.78 1.97
C LEU A 865 -9.71 12.17 1.57
N SER A 866 -10.59 13.14 1.38
CA SER A 866 -10.22 14.53 1.08
C SER A 866 -9.45 15.17 2.25
N LEU A 867 -9.98 15.06 3.48
CA LEU A 867 -9.32 15.55 4.69
C LEU A 867 -7.94 14.90 4.89
N ASP A 868 -7.82 13.60 4.62
CA ASP A 868 -6.56 12.87 4.69
C ASP A 868 -5.55 13.35 3.64
N ARG A 869 -5.95 13.39 2.36
CA ARG A 869 -5.06 13.86 1.28
C ARG A 869 -4.61 15.30 1.49
N LEU A 870 -5.50 16.16 1.98
CA LEU A 870 -5.20 17.55 2.33
C LEU A 870 -4.41 17.68 3.64
N GLY A 871 -4.38 16.64 4.48
CA GLY A 871 -3.79 16.69 5.82
C GLY A 871 -4.45 17.73 6.73
N LEU A 872 -5.78 17.90 6.65
CA LEU A 872 -6.53 18.91 7.41
C LEU A 872 -7.47 18.28 8.43
N ALA A 873 -7.60 18.91 9.60
CA ALA A 873 -8.59 18.48 10.59
C ALA A 873 -10.02 18.89 10.19
N THR A 874 -10.14 20.07 9.56
CA THR A 874 -11.39 20.66 9.13
C THR A 874 -11.24 21.24 7.72
N LEU A 875 -12.17 20.89 6.84
CA LEU A 875 -12.29 21.48 5.51
C LEU A 875 -13.13 22.77 5.58
N ASP A 876 -12.69 23.85 4.93
CA ASP A 876 -13.40 25.14 5.00
C ASP A 876 -14.67 25.12 4.14
N CYS A 877 -14.61 24.54 2.94
CA CYS A 877 -15.80 24.34 2.12
C CYS A 877 -15.75 23.07 1.28
N CYS A 878 -16.85 22.31 1.25
CA CYS A 878 -17.03 21.16 0.38
C CYS A 878 -18.17 21.43 -0.61
N LEU A 879 -17.91 21.30 -1.92
CA LEU A 879 -18.92 21.46 -2.96
C LEU A 879 -19.42 20.10 -3.46
N LEU A 880 -20.71 19.96 -3.69
CA LEU A 880 -21.22 18.89 -4.54
C LEU A 880 -20.81 19.17 -5.99
N HIS A 881 -20.07 18.25 -6.59
CA HIS A 881 -19.49 18.44 -7.91
C HIS A 881 -20.46 17.96 -8.99
N ASN A 882 -20.96 18.90 -9.78
CA ASN A 882 -21.83 18.71 -10.95
C ASN A 882 -23.00 17.74 -10.69
N PRO A 883 -23.85 18.00 -9.67
CA PRO A 883 -24.97 17.11 -9.35
C PRO A 883 -25.92 16.92 -10.54
N GLU A 884 -25.98 17.87 -11.49
CA GLU A 884 -26.82 17.85 -12.67
C GLU A 884 -26.63 16.64 -13.60
N TYR A 885 -25.55 15.86 -13.44
CA TYR A 885 -25.35 14.63 -14.21
C TYR A 885 -26.47 13.60 -14.07
N PHE A 886 -27.20 13.62 -12.95
CA PHE A 886 -28.44 12.87 -12.82
C PHE A 886 -29.50 13.28 -13.87
N LEU A 887 -29.65 14.59 -14.12
CA LEU A 887 -30.57 15.13 -15.12
C LEU A 887 -30.06 14.84 -16.55
N SER A 888 -28.75 15.03 -16.78
CA SER A 888 -28.14 14.76 -18.09
C SER A 888 -28.27 13.28 -18.48
N GLU A 889 -28.08 12.34 -17.55
CA GLU A 889 -28.22 10.90 -17.80
C GLU A 889 -29.67 10.49 -18.10
N SER A 890 -30.63 11.03 -17.33
CA SER A 890 -32.06 10.79 -17.53
C SER A 890 -32.55 11.26 -18.91
N ARG A 891 -31.98 12.37 -19.41
CA ARG A 891 -32.22 12.87 -20.78
C ARG A 891 -31.70 11.89 -21.84
N HIS A 892 -30.51 11.34 -21.66
CA HIS A 892 -29.95 10.35 -22.61
C HIS A 892 -30.80 9.08 -22.69
N ARG A 893 -31.51 8.72 -21.61
CA ARG A 893 -32.44 7.57 -21.57
C ARG A 893 -33.87 7.86 -22.08
N GLY A 894 -34.18 9.09 -22.47
CA GLY A 894 -35.46 9.43 -23.13
C GLY A 894 -36.70 9.47 -22.21
N MET A 895 -36.56 9.80 -20.92
CA MET A 895 -37.69 9.88 -19.98
C MET A 895 -38.55 11.15 -20.18
N ALA A 896 -39.88 11.02 -20.02
CA ALA A 896 -40.87 12.02 -20.46
C ALA A 896 -41.36 13.04 -19.40
N ASP A 897 -41.14 12.82 -18.09
CA ASP A 897 -41.62 13.71 -17.01
C ASP A 897 -40.48 14.49 -16.33
N LEU A 898 -40.19 15.69 -16.88
CA LEU A 898 -39.17 16.60 -16.35
C LEU A 898 -39.50 17.14 -14.95
N THR A 899 -40.77 17.19 -14.55
CA THR A 899 -41.16 17.76 -13.25
C THR A 899 -40.82 16.79 -12.12
N ALA A 900 -41.18 15.51 -12.29
CA ALA A 900 -40.83 14.46 -11.34
C ALA A 900 -39.30 14.31 -11.20
N LEU A 901 -38.56 14.30 -12.32
CA LEU A 901 -37.09 14.20 -12.32
C LEU A 901 -36.44 15.36 -11.56
N ARG A 902 -36.91 16.60 -11.75
CA ARG A 902 -36.43 17.77 -11.00
C ARG A 902 -36.74 17.63 -9.50
N GLY A 903 -37.91 17.11 -9.13
CA GLY A 903 -38.25 16.82 -7.74
C GLY A 903 -37.30 15.81 -7.09
N GLU A 904 -36.99 14.72 -7.78
CA GLU A 904 -36.02 13.72 -7.31
C GLU A 904 -34.62 14.32 -7.18
N PHE A 905 -34.17 15.09 -8.17
CA PHE A 905 -32.87 15.77 -8.16
C PHE A 905 -32.66 16.63 -6.90
N TYR A 906 -33.62 17.50 -6.56
CA TYR A 906 -33.51 18.33 -5.35
C TYR A 906 -33.63 17.52 -4.05
N THR A 907 -34.36 16.41 -4.06
CA THR A 907 -34.42 15.46 -2.92
C THR A 907 -33.08 14.76 -2.69
N ARG A 908 -32.33 14.45 -3.75
CA ARG A 908 -30.95 13.93 -3.65
C ARG A 908 -30.00 14.98 -3.07
N ILE A 909 -30.10 16.24 -3.51
CA ILE A 909 -29.33 17.36 -2.95
C ILE A 909 -29.66 17.58 -1.47
N GLU A 910 -30.93 17.55 -1.09
CA GLU A 910 -31.35 17.70 0.31
C GLU A 910 -30.68 16.65 1.21
N ARG A 911 -30.67 15.38 0.80
CA ARG A 911 -30.02 14.30 1.56
C ARG A 911 -28.50 14.47 1.66
N ALA A 912 -27.87 14.86 0.55
CA ALA A 912 -26.44 15.18 0.53
C ALA A 912 -26.10 16.33 1.50
N PHE A 913 -26.93 17.38 1.52
CA PHE A 913 -26.77 18.51 2.44
C PHE A 913 -27.06 18.14 3.89
N ALA A 914 -28.04 17.28 4.15
CA ALA A 914 -28.30 16.80 5.51
C ALA A 914 -27.06 16.10 6.07
N TYR A 915 -26.40 15.27 5.25
CA TYR A 915 -25.09 14.71 5.61
C TYR A 915 -24.05 15.81 5.89
N PHE A 916 -23.88 16.81 5.01
CA PHE A 916 -22.93 17.89 5.27
C PHE A 916 -23.22 18.69 6.54
N GLU A 917 -24.48 18.92 6.90
CA GLU A 917 -24.83 19.55 8.18
C GLU A 917 -24.36 18.72 9.38
N THR A 918 -24.46 17.38 9.32
CA THR A 918 -23.88 16.51 10.37
C THR A 918 -22.36 16.70 10.49
N GLN A 919 -21.66 16.86 9.36
CA GLN A 919 -20.22 17.04 9.35
C GLN A 919 -19.78 18.44 9.82
N VAL A 920 -20.66 19.44 9.64
CA VAL A 920 -20.47 20.77 10.24
C VAL A 920 -20.59 20.71 11.75
N SER A 921 -21.61 20.00 12.26
CA SER A 921 -21.78 19.77 13.70
C SER A 921 -20.57 19.03 14.30
N ALA A 922 -20.02 18.05 13.57
CA ALA A 922 -18.81 17.31 13.96
C ALA A 922 -17.51 18.14 13.85
N GLY A 923 -17.56 19.36 13.32
CA GLY A 923 -16.37 20.21 13.16
C GLY A 923 -15.41 19.77 12.06
N ARG A 924 -15.78 18.77 11.24
CA ARG A 924 -15.00 18.28 10.09
C ARG A 924 -15.16 19.17 8.85
N LEU A 925 -16.25 19.92 8.78
CA LEU A 925 -16.59 20.83 7.70
C LEU A 925 -17.03 22.18 8.27
N ARG A 926 -16.74 23.32 7.61
CA ARG A 926 -17.27 24.63 8.03
C ARG A 926 -18.48 25.06 7.22
N PHE A 927 -18.39 24.95 5.91
CA PHE A 927 -19.43 25.37 4.98
C PHE A 927 -19.54 24.35 3.84
N TYR A 928 -20.63 24.41 3.10
CA TYR A 928 -20.78 23.60 1.89
C TYR A 928 -21.43 24.40 0.75
N GLY A 929 -21.38 23.81 -0.44
CA GLY A 929 -21.83 24.46 -1.66
C GLY A 929 -22.11 23.50 -2.80
N VAL A 930 -22.30 24.06 -3.99
CA VAL A 930 -22.49 23.30 -5.24
C VAL A 930 -21.59 23.89 -6.32
N SER A 931 -20.91 23.03 -7.07
CA SER A 931 -20.35 23.37 -8.38
C SER A 931 -21.31 22.86 -9.44
N SER A 932 -21.93 23.74 -10.22
CA SER A 932 -22.89 23.38 -11.26
C SER A 932 -22.56 24.10 -12.56
N ASN A 933 -22.53 23.36 -13.67
CA ASN A 933 -22.35 23.91 -15.01
C ASN A 933 -23.66 24.48 -15.59
N THR A 934 -24.81 23.96 -15.15
CA THR A 934 -26.12 24.29 -15.74
C THR A 934 -26.95 25.25 -14.89
N VAL A 935 -26.43 25.69 -13.74
CA VAL A 935 -27.10 26.70 -12.89
C VAL A 935 -27.26 28.04 -13.60
N THR A 936 -26.51 28.29 -14.67
CA THR A 936 -26.57 29.49 -15.50
C THR A 936 -27.35 29.29 -16.80
N SER A 937 -27.86 28.09 -17.06
CA SER A 937 -28.66 27.77 -18.26
C SER A 937 -30.06 28.39 -18.18
N ALA A 938 -30.68 28.65 -19.33
CA ALA A 938 -32.07 29.11 -19.38
C ALA A 938 -33.01 28.13 -18.68
N ALA A 939 -34.11 28.61 -18.10
CA ALA A 939 -34.98 27.78 -17.25
C ALA A 939 -35.73 26.66 -18.01
N ASP A 940 -35.86 26.82 -19.33
CA ASP A 940 -36.43 25.85 -20.27
C ASP A 940 -35.43 24.76 -20.70
N ASP A 941 -34.14 24.90 -20.39
CA ASP A 941 -33.15 23.83 -20.58
C ASP A 941 -33.50 22.63 -19.66
N PRO A 942 -33.68 21.42 -20.21
CA PRO A 942 -33.96 20.22 -19.42
C PRO A 942 -32.95 19.94 -18.30
N GLU A 943 -31.69 20.34 -18.48
CA GLU A 943 -30.60 20.13 -17.51
C GLU A 943 -30.39 21.34 -16.59
N SER A 944 -31.18 22.41 -16.75
CA SER A 944 -31.11 23.63 -15.94
C SER A 944 -31.35 23.35 -14.47
N THR A 945 -30.53 23.97 -13.62
CA THR A 945 -30.66 23.93 -12.16
C THR A 945 -30.91 25.33 -11.62
N SER A 946 -31.64 25.45 -10.51
CA SER A 946 -32.02 26.73 -9.91
C SER A 946 -31.33 26.93 -8.57
N LEU A 947 -30.58 28.02 -8.41
CA LEU A 947 -29.93 28.38 -7.15
C LEU A 947 -30.95 28.51 -6.01
N ALA A 948 -32.13 29.09 -6.27
CA ALA A 948 -33.19 29.21 -5.28
C ALA A 948 -33.70 27.86 -4.77
N HIS A 949 -33.83 26.85 -5.65
CA HIS A 949 -34.25 25.51 -5.23
C HIS A 949 -33.12 24.77 -4.48
N ILE A 950 -31.86 24.98 -4.86
CA ILE A 950 -30.70 24.46 -4.10
C ILE A 950 -30.69 25.06 -2.69
N ALA A 951 -30.95 26.37 -2.54
CA ALA A 951 -31.03 27.02 -1.24
C ALA A 951 -32.19 26.47 -0.39
N GLN A 952 -33.37 26.26 -0.98
CA GLN A 952 -34.50 25.61 -0.31
C GLN A 952 -34.19 24.19 0.16
N ALA A 953 -33.46 23.40 -0.63
CA ALA A 953 -32.99 22.08 -0.23
C ALA A 953 -32.03 22.14 0.96
N ALA A 954 -31.17 23.16 1.04
CA ALA A 954 -30.29 23.37 2.20
C ALA A 954 -31.07 23.74 3.46
N GLU A 955 -32.11 24.57 3.35
CA GLU A 955 -33.00 24.86 4.48
C GLU A 955 -33.76 23.62 4.97
N ALA A 956 -34.23 22.78 4.05
CA ALA A 956 -34.90 21.52 4.37
C ALA A 956 -33.95 20.54 5.07
N ALA A 957 -32.72 20.42 4.56
CA ALA A 957 -31.66 19.62 5.15
C ALA A 957 -31.31 20.04 6.58
N ALA A 958 -31.15 21.35 6.84
CA ALA A 958 -30.87 21.85 8.19
C ALA A 958 -32.00 21.52 9.16
N ARG A 959 -33.26 21.66 8.73
CA ARG A 959 -34.44 21.28 9.54
C ARG A 959 -34.47 19.78 9.83
N SER A 960 -34.10 18.93 8.87
CA SER A 960 -34.17 17.47 9.05
C SER A 960 -33.16 16.93 10.06
N VAL A 961 -32.03 17.64 10.28
CA VAL A 961 -31.02 17.28 11.27
C VAL A 961 -31.08 18.13 12.56
N GLY A 962 -32.10 18.99 12.70
CA GLY A 962 -32.28 19.82 13.90
C GLY A 962 -31.32 21.02 14.02
N ALA A 963 -30.69 21.45 12.93
CA ALA A 963 -29.84 22.65 12.92
C ALA A 963 -30.68 23.94 12.84
N SER A 964 -30.28 24.98 13.57
CA SER A 964 -31.00 26.26 13.63
C SER A 964 -30.90 27.09 12.35
N ALA A 965 -29.86 26.86 11.54
CA ALA A 965 -29.62 27.51 10.26
C ALA A 965 -28.76 26.59 9.38
N HIS A 966 -28.91 26.70 8.06
CA HIS A 966 -28.11 25.93 7.12
C HIS A 966 -26.71 26.56 6.91
N HIS A 967 -25.73 25.75 6.48
CA HIS A 967 -24.34 26.14 6.20
C HIS A 967 -23.99 26.15 4.70
N PHE A 968 -24.98 26.07 3.82
CA PHE A 968 -24.81 26.35 2.39
C PHE A 968 -24.38 27.81 2.15
N ARG A 969 -23.18 28.03 1.60
CA ARG A 969 -22.59 29.37 1.45
C ARG A 969 -21.93 29.66 0.11
N VAL A 970 -21.68 28.65 -0.72
CA VAL A 970 -20.88 28.78 -1.94
C VAL A 970 -21.59 28.19 -3.15
N LEU A 971 -21.62 28.93 -4.24
CA LEU A 971 -21.94 28.44 -5.59
C LEU A 971 -20.72 28.62 -6.48
N GLN A 972 -20.26 27.54 -7.12
CA GLN A 972 -19.30 27.60 -8.21
C GLN A 972 -20.03 27.39 -9.54
N CYS A 973 -19.81 28.27 -10.52
CA CYS A 973 -20.46 28.19 -11.83
C CYS A 973 -19.56 28.74 -12.96
N PRO A 974 -19.75 28.28 -14.20
CA PRO A 974 -19.01 28.80 -15.35
C PRO A 974 -19.36 30.25 -15.61
N MET A 975 -18.34 31.10 -15.77
CA MET A 975 -18.53 32.48 -16.18
C MET A 975 -17.27 33.02 -16.86
N ASN A 976 -17.45 33.62 -18.03
CA ASN A 976 -16.43 34.35 -18.77
C ASN A 976 -17.09 35.38 -19.70
N LEU A 977 -16.32 36.02 -20.58
CA LEU A 977 -16.82 37.05 -21.49
C LEU A 977 -17.99 36.57 -22.37
N LEU A 978 -17.97 35.30 -22.80
CA LEU A 978 -18.98 34.74 -23.71
C LEU A 978 -20.04 33.91 -22.97
N GLU A 979 -19.71 33.35 -21.82
CA GLU A 979 -20.63 32.62 -20.93
C GLU A 979 -21.10 33.52 -19.78
N ALA A 980 -21.78 34.62 -20.11
CA ALA A 980 -22.25 35.61 -19.12
C ALA A 980 -23.60 35.24 -18.47
N GLY A 981 -24.03 33.97 -18.54
CA GLY A 981 -25.36 33.52 -18.12
C GLY A 981 -25.69 33.85 -16.66
N ALA A 982 -24.72 33.72 -15.75
CA ALA A 982 -24.90 34.06 -14.34
C ALA A 982 -25.36 35.51 -14.10
N ALA A 983 -24.95 36.44 -14.96
CA ALA A 983 -25.22 37.88 -14.84
C ALA A 983 -26.38 38.37 -15.74
N ARG A 984 -26.87 37.54 -16.67
CA ARG A 984 -27.80 37.98 -17.73
C ARG A 984 -29.01 37.10 -17.94
N THR A 985 -28.91 35.81 -17.62
CA THR A 985 -30.01 34.86 -17.81
C THR A 985 -30.82 34.79 -16.53
N ALA A 986 -32.05 35.33 -16.57
CA ALA A 986 -33.01 35.12 -15.50
C ALA A 986 -33.52 33.67 -15.54
N ASN A 987 -33.22 32.90 -14.49
CA ASN A 987 -33.59 31.49 -14.40
C ASN A 987 -33.89 31.02 -12.96
N THR A 988 -33.73 31.91 -11.97
CA THR A 988 -33.83 31.57 -10.55
C THR A 988 -34.61 32.64 -9.77
N GLY A 989 -34.77 32.43 -8.47
CA GLY A 989 -35.59 33.26 -7.60
C GLY A 989 -37.10 33.11 -7.85
N PRO A 990 -37.94 33.95 -7.22
CA PRO A 990 -39.39 33.92 -7.40
C PRO A 990 -39.77 34.11 -8.88
N ALA A 991 -40.59 33.21 -9.40
CA ALA A 991 -41.03 33.18 -10.80
C ALA A 991 -39.89 33.11 -11.84
N GLN A 992 -38.66 32.71 -11.46
CA GLN A 992 -37.49 32.62 -12.34
C GLN A 992 -37.08 33.96 -12.99
N LEU A 993 -37.40 35.08 -12.34
CA LEU A 993 -37.16 36.43 -12.86
C LEU A 993 -35.81 37.04 -12.45
N GLN A 994 -35.00 36.31 -11.69
CA GLN A 994 -33.70 36.79 -11.23
C GLN A 994 -32.57 36.02 -11.90
N THR A 995 -31.46 36.72 -12.13
CA THR A 995 -30.19 36.10 -12.50
C THR A 995 -29.54 35.43 -11.28
N VAL A 996 -28.59 34.53 -11.52
CA VAL A 996 -27.85 33.84 -10.46
C VAL A 996 -27.11 34.83 -9.56
N LEU A 997 -26.47 35.85 -10.13
CA LEU A 997 -25.72 36.85 -9.36
C LEU A 997 -26.63 37.75 -8.51
N GLU A 998 -27.81 38.13 -9.02
CA GLU A 998 -28.78 38.91 -8.24
C GLU A 998 -29.30 38.12 -7.04
N TYR A 999 -29.71 36.86 -7.25
CA TYR A 999 -30.20 36.01 -6.18
C TYR A 999 -29.11 35.71 -5.15
N ALA A 1000 -27.90 35.39 -5.60
CA ALA A 1000 -26.75 35.12 -4.72
C ALA A 1000 -26.39 36.35 -3.87
N SER A 1001 -26.38 37.55 -4.46
CA SER A 1001 -26.11 38.81 -3.77
C SER A 1001 -27.16 39.09 -2.68
N GLN A 1002 -28.45 38.96 -3.00
CA GLN A 1002 -29.56 39.16 -2.05
C GLN A 1002 -29.49 38.20 -0.86
N ASN A 1003 -29.09 36.94 -1.10
CA ASN A 1003 -29.00 35.90 -0.08
C ASN A 1003 -27.59 35.74 0.52
N ARG A 1004 -26.65 36.63 0.15
CA ARG A 1004 -25.25 36.61 0.61
C ARG A 1004 -24.56 35.24 0.42
N ILE A 1005 -24.77 34.62 -0.74
CA ILE A 1005 -24.09 33.40 -1.18
C ILE A 1005 -22.85 33.82 -1.98
N ALA A 1006 -21.69 33.26 -1.66
CA ALA A 1006 -20.46 33.52 -2.40
C ALA A 1006 -20.50 32.83 -3.77
N VAL A 1007 -20.18 33.57 -4.84
CA VAL A 1007 -20.13 33.03 -6.21
C VAL A 1007 -18.69 32.92 -6.69
N PHE A 1008 -18.29 31.69 -7.03
CA PHE A 1008 -17.01 31.38 -7.63
C PHE A 1008 -17.16 31.18 -9.14
N ALA A 1009 -16.64 32.13 -9.91
CA ALA A 1009 -16.59 32.03 -11.36
C ALA A 1009 -15.45 31.07 -11.77
N ASN A 1010 -15.78 29.92 -12.34
CA ASN A 1010 -14.79 29.01 -12.92
C ASN A 1010 -14.74 29.13 -14.45
N ARG A 1011 -13.69 28.54 -15.05
CA ARG A 1011 -13.37 28.64 -16.49
C ARG A 1011 -13.26 30.08 -17.02
N PRO A 1012 -12.57 31.00 -16.31
CA PRO A 1012 -12.54 32.41 -16.68
C PRO A 1012 -11.90 32.68 -18.05
N LEU A 1013 -11.01 31.78 -18.49
CA LEU A 1013 -10.24 31.92 -19.73
C LEU A 1013 -10.63 30.90 -20.81
N ASN A 1014 -11.64 30.05 -20.55
CA ASN A 1014 -12.01 28.95 -21.45
C ASN A 1014 -13.53 28.99 -21.71
N ALA A 1015 -13.92 29.59 -22.82
CA ALA A 1015 -15.32 29.77 -23.20
C ALA A 1015 -15.85 28.60 -24.04
N MET A 1016 -16.95 27.98 -23.63
CA MET A 1016 -17.67 26.96 -24.40
C MET A 1016 -18.65 27.63 -25.37
N VAL A 1017 -18.28 27.75 -26.64
CA VAL A 1017 -19.04 28.53 -27.64
C VAL A 1017 -20.13 27.69 -28.31
N THR A 1018 -19.91 26.38 -28.46
CA THR A 1018 -20.90 25.37 -28.85
C THR A 1018 -20.60 24.06 -28.11
N PRO A 1019 -21.53 23.08 -28.05
CA PRO A 1019 -21.19 21.72 -27.65
C PRO A 1019 -19.99 21.25 -28.48
N ASN A 1020 -18.88 20.91 -27.82
CA ASN A 1020 -17.59 20.50 -28.40
C ASN A 1020 -16.68 21.60 -28.99
N ARG A 1021 -16.95 22.89 -28.81
CA ARG A 1021 -16.04 23.97 -29.24
C ARG A 1021 -15.67 24.92 -28.10
N MET A 1022 -14.41 24.86 -27.68
CA MET A 1022 -13.84 25.76 -26.70
C MET A 1022 -13.04 26.88 -27.38
N LEU A 1023 -13.21 28.11 -26.91
CA LEU A 1023 -12.38 29.26 -27.24
C LEU A 1023 -11.56 29.67 -26.01
N ARG A 1024 -10.25 29.72 -26.16
CA ARG A 1024 -9.35 30.25 -25.12
C ARG A 1024 -9.26 31.76 -25.20
N LEU A 1025 -9.60 32.44 -24.11
CA LEU A 1025 -9.57 33.89 -23.95
C LEU A 1025 -8.25 34.36 -23.31
N ALA A 1026 -7.12 33.86 -23.81
CA ALA A 1026 -5.78 34.19 -23.32
C ALA A 1026 -4.78 34.28 -24.48
N ASN A 1027 -3.70 35.05 -24.30
CA ASN A 1027 -2.62 35.12 -25.27
C ASN A 1027 -1.85 33.79 -25.26
N LEU A 1028 -1.58 33.23 -26.44
CA LEU A 1028 -0.76 32.04 -26.60
C LEU A 1028 0.68 32.47 -27.00
N PRO A 1029 1.74 31.96 -26.38
CA PRO A 1029 3.10 32.27 -26.81
C PRO A 1029 3.44 31.53 -28.11
N LEU A 1030 4.15 32.21 -29.03
CA LEU A 1030 4.69 31.65 -30.26
C LEU A 1030 6.19 31.40 -30.08
N GLU A 1031 6.55 30.25 -29.51
CA GLU A 1031 7.95 29.91 -29.20
C GLU A 1031 8.62 29.08 -30.31
N ASP A 1032 7.84 28.34 -31.11
CA ASP A 1032 8.38 27.43 -32.12
C ASP A 1032 8.82 28.13 -33.42
N PRO A 1033 9.93 27.68 -34.05
CA PRO A 1033 10.36 28.16 -35.36
C PRO A 1033 9.32 27.83 -36.45
N SER A 1034 9.32 28.60 -37.55
CA SER A 1034 8.45 28.32 -38.70
C SER A 1034 8.90 27.02 -39.38
N ILE A 1035 7.94 26.12 -39.62
CA ILE A 1035 8.16 24.83 -40.27
C ILE A 1035 7.30 24.80 -41.54
N ASP A 1036 7.91 24.39 -42.66
CA ASP A 1036 7.19 24.10 -43.90
C ASP A 1036 6.48 22.74 -43.74
N ILE A 1037 5.18 22.79 -43.40
CA ILE A 1037 4.37 21.61 -43.09
C ILE A 1037 4.28 20.68 -44.31
N ASP A 1038 4.18 21.21 -45.53
CA ASP A 1038 4.07 20.38 -46.73
C ASP A 1038 5.35 19.59 -46.97
N ARG A 1039 6.51 20.24 -46.84
CA ARG A 1039 7.81 19.56 -46.93
C ARG A 1039 8.01 18.53 -45.81
N GLN A 1040 7.58 18.86 -44.58
CA GLN A 1040 7.72 17.97 -43.44
C GLN A 1040 6.79 16.75 -43.54
N LEU A 1041 5.55 16.93 -44.02
CA LEU A 1041 4.63 15.84 -44.36
C LEU A 1041 5.27 14.88 -45.38
N SER A 1042 5.90 15.41 -46.44
CA SER A 1042 6.62 14.57 -47.41
C SER A 1042 7.79 13.79 -46.79
N THR A 1043 8.50 14.39 -45.83
CA THR A 1043 9.63 13.74 -45.12
C THR A 1043 9.16 12.59 -44.24
N VAL A 1044 8.12 12.83 -43.42
CA VAL A 1044 7.49 11.81 -42.58
C VAL A 1044 6.88 10.69 -43.44
N GLY A 1045 6.17 11.04 -44.52
CA GLY A 1045 5.57 10.06 -45.43
C GLY A 1045 6.61 9.16 -46.14
N ALA A 1046 7.80 9.67 -46.45
CA ALA A 1046 8.87 8.85 -47.02
C ALA A 1046 9.38 7.79 -46.02
N LEU A 1047 9.52 8.16 -44.74
CA LEU A 1047 9.90 7.22 -43.68
C LEU A 1047 8.79 6.20 -43.38
N GLU A 1048 7.51 6.60 -43.43
CA GLU A 1048 6.37 5.68 -43.30
C GLU A 1048 6.33 4.66 -44.46
N GLN A 1049 6.66 5.09 -45.68
CA GLN A 1049 6.77 4.19 -46.82
C GLN A 1049 7.98 3.25 -46.72
N GLU A 1050 9.10 3.72 -46.17
CA GLU A 1050 10.25 2.86 -45.82
C GLU A 1050 9.83 1.78 -44.81
N TYR A 1051 9.12 2.15 -43.74
CA TYR A 1051 8.59 1.18 -42.77
C TYR A 1051 7.66 0.15 -43.43
N ARG A 1052 6.72 0.61 -44.26
CA ARG A 1052 5.73 -0.24 -44.95
C ARG A 1052 6.38 -1.28 -45.86
N THR A 1053 7.53 -0.96 -46.44
CA THR A 1053 8.24 -1.83 -47.39
C THR A 1053 9.29 -2.72 -46.73
N SER A 1054 9.95 -2.25 -45.67
CA SER A 1054 11.08 -2.96 -45.04
C SER A 1054 10.74 -3.70 -43.75
N LEU A 1055 9.84 -3.15 -42.92
CA LEU A 1055 9.57 -3.65 -41.56
C LEU A 1055 8.18 -4.29 -41.44
N ALA A 1056 7.14 -3.66 -42.00
CA ALA A 1056 5.75 -4.14 -41.91
C ALA A 1056 5.53 -5.59 -42.40
N PRO A 1057 6.18 -6.08 -43.48
CA PRO A 1057 6.00 -7.47 -43.94
C PRO A 1057 6.46 -8.54 -42.94
N ASN A 1058 7.33 -8.17 -41.99
CA ASN A 1058 7.93 -9.09 -41.02
C ASN A 1058 7.18 -9.12 -39.67
N ILE A 1059 6.08 -8.38 -39.54
CA ILE A 1059 5.29 -8.28 -38.31
C ILE A 1059 4.05 -9.20 -38.42
N PRO A 1060 3.85 -10.16 -37.50
CA PRO A 1060 2.70 -11.06 -37.53
C PRO A 1060 1.39 -10.32 -37.25
N SER A 1061 0.37 -10.53 -38.09
CA SER A 1061 -0.96 -9.93 -37.92
C SER A 1061 -1.76 -10.64 -36.82
N SER A 1062 -2.28 -9.88 -35.85
CA SER A 1062 -3.02 -10.41 -34.68
C SER A 1062 -4.52 -10.64 -34.90
N GLY A 1063 -5.03 -10.44 -36.13
CA GLY A 1063 -6.37 -10.87 -36.53
C GLY A 1063 -7.57 -10.05 -36.03
N THR A 1064 -7.40 -9.06 -35.15
CA THR A 1064 -8.51 -8.22 -34.64
C THR A 1064 -8.20 -6.71 -34.56
N GLY A 1065 -7.42 -6.15 -35.49
CA GLY A 1065 -7.07 -4.72 -35.49
C GLY A 1065 -6.45 -4.18 -36.78
N THR A 1066 -5.93 -2.94 -36.72
CA THR A 1066 -5.20 -2.26 -37.82
C THR A 1066 -4.07 -3.14 -38.37
N ALA A 1067 -3.94 -3.23 -39.69
CA ALA A 1067 -2.89 -4.03 -40.31
C ALA A 1067 -1.50 -3.45 -39.97
N PRO A 1068 -0.44 -4.28 -39.78
CA PRO A 1068 0.89 -3.77 -39.45
C PRO A 1068 1.46 -2.73 -40.43
N ALA A 1069 1.03 -2.77 -41.70
CA ALA A 1069 1.37 -1.81 -42.75
C ALA A 1069 0.76 -0.40 -42.53
N ASP A 1070 -0.24 -0.29 -41.66
CA ASP A 1070 -0.99 0.93 -41.38
C ASP A 1070 -0.73 1.47 -39.96
N TYR A 1071 0.21 0.86 -39.21
CA TYR A 1071 0.62 1.32 -37.88
C TYR A 1071 1.20 2.74 -37.88
N PHE A 1072 1.88 3.14 -38.96
CA PHE A 1072 2.41 4.48 -39.15
C PHE A 1072 1.87 5.06 -40.46
N ASN A 1073 0.80 5.84 -40.34
CA ASN A 1073 0.13 6.52 -41.46
C ASN A 1073 -0.18 7.99 -41.12
N TRP A 1074 0.65 8.60 -40.27
CA TRP A 1074 0.41 9.93 -39.74
C TRP A 1074 0.57 11.02 -40.79
N SER A 1075 1.42 10.85 -41.81
CA SER A 1075 1.50 11.82 -42.91
C SER A 1075 0.16 11.95 -43.65
N ALA A 1076 -0.51 10.83 -43.96
CA ALA A 1076 -1.80 10.86 -44.66
C ALA A 1076 -2.92 11.36 -43.75
N GLU A 1077 -2.98 10.88 -42.50
CA GLU A 1077 -4.00 11.30 -41.54
C GLU A 1077 -3.89 12.79 -41.20
N LEU A 1078 -2.68 13.29 -40.92
CA LEU A 1078 -2.44 14.70 -40.62
C LEU A 1078 -2.80 15.60 -41.81
N ARG A 1079 -2.50 15.18 -43.05
CA ARG A 1079 -2.92 15.89 -44.27
C ARG A 1079 -4.45 15.94 -44.40
N ARG A 1080 -5.16 14.86 -44.03
CA ARG A 1080 -6.63 14.79 -44.06
C ARG A 1080 -7.29 15.69 -43.03
N ILE A 1081 -6.74 15.76 -41.82
CA ILE A 1081 -7.29 16.59 -40.73
C ILE A 1081 -6.82 18.04 -40.78
N HIS A 1082 -5.73 18.36 -41.48
CA HIS A 1082 -5.16 19.71 -41.59
C HIS A 1082 -6.19 20.82 -41.87
N PRO A 1083 -7.09 20.71 -42.88
CA PRO A 1083 -8.10 21.74 -43.12
C PRO A 1083 -9.15 21.85 -42.00
N GLN A 1084 -9.29 20.82 -41.16
CA GLN A 1084 -10.29 20.72 -40.10
C GLN A 1084 -9.79 21.33 -38.77
N ILE A 1085 -8.49 21.60 -38.62
CA ILE A 1085 -7.91 22.17 -37.41
C ILE A 1085 -8.42 23.60 -37.23
N GLN A 1086 -9.22 23.84 -36.20
CA GLN A 1086 -9.91 25.13 -36.01
C GLN A 1086 -9.07 26.12 -35.18
N GLY A 1087 -8.08 25.63 -34.44
CA GLY A 1087 -7.25 26.40 -33.51
C GLY A 1087 -6.50 25.50 -32.53
N PHE A 1088 -5.77 26.09 -31.60
CA PHE A 1088 -4.86 25.40 -30.68
C PHE A 1088 -5.54 24.33 -29.80
N GLU A 1089 -6.70 24.64 -29.21
CA GLU A 1089 -7.40 23.68 -28.32
C GLU A 1089 -7.91 22.44 -29.08
N HIS A 1090 -8.40 22.62 -30.31
CA HIS A 1090 -8.80 21.49 -31.17
C HIS A 1090 -7.58 20.63 -31.51
N TRP A 1091 -6.42 21.25 -31.73
CA TRP A 1091 -5.16 20.53 -31.93
C TRP A 1091 -4.72 19.77 -30.69
N GLU A 1092 -4.74 20.37 -29.49
CA GLU A 1092 -4.38 19.67 -28.24
C GLU A 1092 -5.27 18.44 -28.01
N GLN A 1093 -6.57 18.52 -28.32
CA GLN A 1093 -7.48 17.37 -28.21
C GLN A 1093 -7.11 16.24 -29.17
N ILE A 1094 -6.83 16.56 -30.44
CA ILE A 1094 -6.37 15.58 -31.44
C ILE A 1094 -5.05 14.96 -30.98
N GLU A 1095 -4.08 15.77 -30.57
CA GLU A 1095 -2.76 15.31 -30.16
C GLU A 1095 -2.82 14.37 -28.95
N HIS A 1096 -3.57 14.73 -27.91
CA HIS A 1096 -3.62 13.96 -26.66
C HIS A 1096 -4.55 12.73 -26.70
N HIS A 1097 -5.67 12.79 -27.42
CA HIS A 1097 -6.66 11.69 -27.41
C HIS A 1097 -6.56 10.77 -28.62
N MET A 1098 -5.97 11.23 -29.72
CA MET A 1098 -5.85 10.45 -30.95
C MET A 1098 -4.38 10.09 -31.21
N ILE A 1099 -3.50 11.08 -31.29
CA ILE A 1099 -2.13 10.88 -31.78
C ILE A 1099 -1.25 10.18 -30.74
N ALA A 1100 -1.08 10.76 -29.55
CA ALA A 1100 -0.17 10.25 -28.53
C ALA A 1100 -0.53 8.83 -28.04
N PRO A 1101 -1.81 8.49 -27.73
CA PRO A 1101 -2.16 7.15 -27.27
C PRO A 1101 -1.90 6.08 -28.33
N GLN A 1102 -2.23 6.36 -29.60
CA GLN A 1102 -2.02 5.42 -30.71
C GLN A 1102 -0.54 5.20 -30.98
N ILE A 1103 0.28 6.26 -31.01
CA ILE A 1103 1.74 6.14 -31.15
C ILE A 1103 2.32 5.32 -30.00
N ASN A 1104 1.98 5.65 -28.74
CA ASN A 1104 2.52 4.94 -27.58
C ASN A 1104 2.12 3.46 -27.57
N HIS A 1105 0.88 3.16 -27.93
CA HIS A 1105 0.39 1.79 -28.04
C HIS A 1105 1.17 0.99 -29.10
N VAL A 1106 1.32 1.54 -30.31
CA VAL A 1106 2.07 0.90 -31.41
C VAL A 1106 3.55 0.71 -31.04
N LEU A 1107 4.18 1.72 -30.44
CA LEU A 1107 5.58 1.63 -29.99
C LEU A 1107 5.77 0.53 -28.94
N GLN A 1108 4.88 0.44 -27.94
CA GLN A 1108 4.94 -0.61 -26.92
C GLN A 1108 4.69 -2.00 -27.50
N LEU A 1109 3.76 -2.12 -28.46
CA LEU A 1109 3.46 -3.38 -29.13
C LEU A 1109 4.65 -3.89 -29.94
N LEU A 1110 5.26 -3.04 -30.77
CA LEU A 1110 6.40 -3.42 -31.60
C LEU A 1110 7.66 -3.71 -30.78
N THR A 1111 7.89 -2.98 -29.68
CA THR A 1111 9.01 -3.25 -28.76
C THR A 1111 8.90 -4.61 -28.07
N ARG A 1112 7.68 -5.14 -27.87
CA ARG A 1112 7.46 -6.46 -27.26
C ARG A 1112 7.49 -7.61 -28.25
N GLN A 1113 7.12 -7.36 -29.52
CA GLN A 1113 6.94 -8.41 -30.53
C GLN A 1113 8.19 -8.65 -31.39
N LEU A 1114 9.06 -7.67 -31.54
CA LEU A 1114 10.28 -7.80 -32.36
C LEU A 1114 11.46 -8.30 -31.52
N SER A 1115 12.20 -9.27 -32.06
CA SER A 1115 13.43 -9.82 -31.47
C SER A 1115 14.49 -10.05 -32.55
N GLY A 1116 15.77 -10.13 -32.15
CA GLY A 1116 16.90 -10.31 -33.09
C GLY A 1116 17.06 -9.14 -34.08
N ASP A 1117 17.43 -9.43 -35.34
CA ASP A 1117 17.70 -8.44 -36.38
C ASP A 1117 16.52 -7.49 -36.66
N GLY A 1118 15.28 -7.95 -36.44
CA GLY A 1118 14.08 -7.14 -36.58
C GLY A 1118 13.97 -6.02 -35.54
N ALA A 1119 14.47 -6.25 -34.32
CA ALA A 1119 14.50 -5.24 -33.27
C ALA A 1119 15.56 -4.15 -33.55
N GLU A 1120 16.72 -4.51 -34.14
CA GLU A 1120 17.73 -3.53 -34.54
C GLU A 1120 17.26 -2.63 -35.69
N GLN A 1121 16.64 -3.22 -36.73
CA GLN A 1121 16.11 -2.46 -37.87
C GLN A 1121 14.98 -1.53 -37.43
N TRP A 1122 14.13 -2.00 -36.52
CA TRP A 1122 13.09 -1.21 -35.88
C TRP A 1122 13.67 -0.01 -35.12
N GLU A 1123 14.67 -0.21 -34.27
CA GLU A 1123 15.25 0.86 -33.47
C GLU A 1123 15.96 1.91 -34.35
N ARG A 1124 16.69 1.48 -35.39
CA ARG A 1124 17.33 2.40 -36.36
C ARG A 1124 16.31 3.22 -37.17
N TRP A 1125 15.15 2.63 -37.50
CA TRP A 1125 14.08 3.37 -38.17
C TRP A 1125 13.40 4.35 -37.20
N ARG A 1126 13.07 3.89 -35.98
CA ARG A 1126 12.43 4.69 -34.92
C ARG A 1126 13.23 5.93 -34.56
N GLN A 1127 14.55 5.82 -34.45
CA GLN A 1127 15.44 6.95 -34.16
C GLN A 1127 15.42 8.04 -35.24
N ARG A 1128 15.09 7.69 -36.49
CA ARG A 1128 14.90 8.66 -37.58
C ARG A 1128 13.47 9.19 -37.65
N TYR A 1129 12.47 8.33 -37.43
CA TYR A 1129 11.07 8.70 -37.59
C TYR A 1129 10.54 9.61 -36.49
N ILE A 1130 10.81 9.31 -35.22
CA ILE A 1130 10.23 10.04 -34.08
C ILE A 1130 10.63 11.52 -34.08
N PRO A 1131 11.90 11.91 -34.29
CA PRO A 1131 12.27 13.33 -34.35
C PRO A 1131 11.55 14.10 -35.48
N GLU A 1132 11.38 13.48 -36.65
CA GLU A 1132 10.71 14.08 -37.81
C GLU A 1132 9.21 14.22 -37.58
N LEU A 1133 8.57 13.22 -36.96
CA LEU A 1133 7.16 13.29 -36.57
C LEU A 1133 6.93 14.36 -35.49
N LEU A 1134 7.77 14.43 -34.46
CA LEU A 1134 7.67 15.48 -33.43
C LEU A 1134 7.86 16.88 -34.02
N THR A 1135 8.75 17.02 -35.00
CA THR A 1135 8.92 18.28 -35.75
C THR A 1135 7.65 18.64 -36.52
N LEU A 1136 7.03 17.67 -37.19
CA LEU A 1136 5.76 17.86 -37.88
C LEU A 1136 4.65 18.31 -36.92
N LEU A 1137 4.48 17.63 -35.79
CA LEU A 1137 3.48 17.97 -34.77
C LEU A 1137 3.68 19.38 -34.20
N ARG A 1138 4.95 19.82 -33.98
CA ARG A 1138 5.24 21.22 -33.61
C ARG A 1138 4.82 22.22 -34.70
N GLY A 1139 5.00 21.89 -35.98
CA GLY A 1139 4.55 22.73 -37.10
C GLY A 1139 3.03 22.95 -37.09
N PHE A 1140 2.27 21.87 -36.94
CA PHE A 1140 0.81 21.92 -36.82
C PHE A 1140 0.36 22.68 -35.56
N ARG A 1141 1.00 22.43 -34.42
CA ARG A 1141 0.76 23.15 -33.16
C ARG A 1141 0.93 24.65 -33.35
N ARG A 1142 2.02 25.07 -34.01
CA ARG A 1142 2.32 26.48 -34.30
C ARG A 1142 1.26 27.11 -35.20
N GLU A 1143 0.84 26.43 -36.27
CA GLU A 1143 -0.23 26.94 -37.15
C GLU A 1143 -1.56 27.06 -36.39
N ALA A 1144 -1.88 26.08 -35.54
CA ALA A 1144 -3.07 26.11 -34.70
C ALA A 1144 -3.05 27.29 -33.71
N ILE A 1145 -1.89 27.62 -33.14
CA ILE A 1145 -1.68 28.83 -32.31
C ILE A 1145 -1.94 30.10 -33.14
N LEU A 1146 -1.41 30.20 -34.35
CA LEU A 1146 -1.65 31.35 -35.25
C LEU A 1146 -3.14 31.53 -35.58
N ARG A 1147 -3.88 30.44 -35.84
CA ARG A 1147 -5.33 30.49 -36.07
C ARG A 1147 -6.07 31.00 -34.83
N SER A 1148 -5.67 30.57 -33.63
CA SER A 1148 -6.23 31.08 -32.36
C SER A 1148 -5.88 32.54 -32.09
N HIS A 1149 -4.67 33.02 -32.46
CA HIS A 1149 -4.28 34.43 -32.31
C HIS A 1149 -5.24 35.38 -33.03
N ALA A 1150 -5.56 35.09 -34.30
CA ALA A 1150 -6.46 35.92 -35.09
C ALA A 1150 -7.85 36.09 -34.43
N GLN A 1151 -8.30 35.07 -33.71
CA GLN A 1151 -9.54 35.10 -32.95
C GLN A 1151 -9.42 35.92 -31.66
N THR A 1152 -8.35 35.72 -30.89
CA THR A 1152 -8.08 36.48 -29.65
C THR A 1152 -7.87 37.98 -29.91
N GLU A 1153 -7.20 38.36 -31.01
CA GLU A 1153 -7.04 39.76 -31.40
C GLU A 1153 -8.36 40.44 -31.76
N ARG A 1154 -9.31 39.68 -32.32
CA ARG A 1154 -10.65 40.21 -32.63
C ARG A 1154 -11.41 40.52 -31.36
N VAL A 1155 -11.34 39.62 -30.38
CA VAL A 1155 -11.94 39.83 -29.05
C VAL A 1155 -11.33 41.06 -28.38
N ALA A 1156 -10.00 41.18 -28.37
CA ALA A 1156 -9.31 42.35 -27.82
C ALA A 1156 -9.75 43.66 -28.50
N ARG A 1157 -9.76 43.70 -29.85
CA ARG A 1157 -10.19 44.88 -30.62
C ARG A 1157 -11.62 45.33 -30.32
N THR A 1158 -12.52 44.39 -30.01
CA THR A 1158 -13.91 44.69 -29.67
C THR A 1158 -14.06 45.27 -28.27
N ILE A 1159 -13.29 44.80 -27.28
CA ILE A 1159 -13.44 45.22 -25.89
C ILE A 1159 -12.53 46.40 -25.50
N ASP A 1160 -11.37 46.57 -26.15
CA ASP A 1160 -10.39 47.61 -25.80
C ASP A 1160 -10.95 49.04 -25.77
N PRO A 1161 -11.86 49.45 -26.67
CA PRO A 1161 -12.49 50.77 -26.58
C PRO A 1161 -13.29 51.01 -25.30
N LEU A 1162 -13.79 49.94 -24.67
CA LEU A 1162 -14.60 49.96 -23.45
C LEU A 1162 -13.77 49.88 -22.17
N LEU A 1163 -12.45 49.65 -22.28
CA LEU A 1163 -11.54 49.56 -21.15
C LEU A 1163 -10.77 50.88 -20.94
N PRO A 1164 -10.37 51.21 -19.69
CA PRO A 1164 -9.48 52.32 -19.38
C PRO A 1164 -8.15 52.27 -20.15
N VAL A 1165 -7.66 53.43 -20.61
CA VAL A 1165 -6.47 53.55 -21.47
C VAL A 1165 -5.23 52.89 -20.85
N SER A 1166 -5.07 52.98 -19.52
CA SER A 1166 -3.95 52.42 -18.77
C SER A 1166 -3.81 50.89 -18.88
N HIS A 1167 -4.90 50.17 -19.19
CA HIS A 1167 -4.92 48.70 -19.23
C HIS A 1167 -5.27 48.13 -20.62
N ARG A 1168 -5.38 48.97 -21.66
CA ARG A 1168 -5.66 48.51 -23.04
C ARG A 1168 -4.53 47.65 -23.63
N THR A 1169 -3.29 47.83 -23.17
CA THR A 1169 -2.14 47.04 -23.62
C THR A 1169 -1.92 45.75 -22.81
N ALA A 1170 -2.73 45.51 -21.77
CA ALA A 1170 -2.65 44.30 -20.96
C ALA A 1170 -2.92 43.03 -21.80
N SER A 1171 -2.46 41.89 -21.28
CA SER A 1171 -2.74 40.60 -21.92
C SER A 1171 -4.24 40.31 -21.92
N LEU A 1172 -4.72 39.51 -22.89
CA LEU A 1172 -6.15 39.17 -22.94
C LEU A 1172 -6.58 38.43 -21.67
N SER A 1173 -5.73 37.56 -21.12
CA SER A 1173 -5.99 36.86 -19.86
C SER A 1173 -6.20 37.83 -18.70
N GLN A 1174 -5.36 38.85 -18.56
CA GLN A 1174 -5.51 39.87 -17.52
C GLN A 1174 -6.83 40.64 -17.68
N LYS A 1175 -7.18 41.04 -18.92
CA LYS A 1175 -8.46 41.73 -19.20
C LYS A 1175 -9.66 40.87 -18.81
N MET A 1176 -9.64 39.57 -19.11
CA MET A 1176 -10.73 38.65 -18.76
C MET A 1176 -10.86 38.42 -17.26
N LEU A 1177 -9.74 38.19 -16.57
CA LEU A 1177 -9.74 38.04 -15.11
C LEU A 1177 -10.25 39.33 -14.45
N TRP A 1178 -9.75 40.48 -14.89
CA TRP A 1178 -10.16 41.79 -14.36
C TRP A 1178 -11.66 42.06 -14.55
N LEU A 1179 -12.21 41.79 -15.74
CA LEU A 1179 -13.64 41.88 -16.02
C LEU A 1179 -14.46 41.06 -15.02
N LEU A 1180 -14.11 39.80 -14.83
CA LEU A 1180 -14.85 38.91 -13.92
C LEU A 1180 -14.71 39.34 -12.46
N THR A 1181 -13.51 39.73 -12.01
CA THR A 1181 -13.31 40.24 -10.64
C THR A 1181 -14.02 41.57 -10.39
N SER A 1182 -14.32 42.33 -11.45
CA SER A 1182 -15.07 43.59 -11.38
C SER A 1182 -16.58 43.41 -11.49
N THR A 1183 -17.05 42.21 -11.87
CA THR A 1183 -18.48 41.99 -12.13
C THR A 1183 -19.26 41.91 -10.81
N PRO A 1184 -20.28 42.77 -10.59
CA PRO A 1184 -21.05 42.77 -9.36
C PRO A 1184 -21.67 41.39 -9.05
N GLY A 1185 -21.50 40.92 -7.82
CA GLY A 1185 -21.99 39.61 -7.36
C GLY A 1185 -20.98 38.46 -7.49
N VAL A 1186 -19.92 38.59 -8.31
CA VAL A 1186 -18.82 37.62 -8.33
C VAL A 1186 -17.94 37.83 -7.10
N THR A 1187 -17.76 36.77 -6.30
CA THR A 1187 -16.96 36.83 -5.06
C THR A 1187 -15.50 36.49 -5.31
N CYS A 1188 -15.24 35.44 -6.08
CA CYS A 1188 -13.90 34.99 -6.43
C CYS A 1188 -13.88 34.41 -7.84
N VAL A 1189 -12.83 34.72 -8.61
CA VAL A 1189 -12.57 34.12 -9.91
C VAL A 1189 -11.54 33.02 -9.72
N LEU A 1190 -11.84 31.81 -10.16
CA LEU A 1190 -10.96 30.64 -10.02
C LEU A 1190 -10.18 30.41 -11.31
N ASN A 1191 -8.92 30.81 -11.33
CA ASN A 1191 -8.03 30.57 -12.47
C ASN A 1191 -7.23 29.27 -12.29
N GLY A 1192 -6.86 28.60 -13.38
CA GLY A 1192 -6.06 27.37 -13.30
C GLY A 1192 -4.60 27.65 -12.93
N MET A 1193 -4.03 26.87 -12.02
CA MET A 1193 -2.60 26.98 -11.67
C MET A 1193 -1.72 26.18 -12.64
N ARG A 1194 -0.60 26.77 -13.10
CA ARG A 1194 0.30 26.11 -14.08
C ARG A 1194 1.78 26.27 -13.75
N THR A 1195 2.26 27.51 -13.69
CA THR A 1195 3.68 27.83 -13.44
C THR A 1195 3.77 29.07 -12.56
N PRO A 1196 4.91 29.30 -11.87
CA PRO A 1196 5.10 30.52 -11.07
C PRO A 1196 4.91 31.82 -11.86
N LYS A 1197 5.37 31.87 -13.11
CA LYS A 1197 5.20 33.03 -14.01
C LYS A 1197 3.73 33.28 -14.37
N TYR A 1198 2.96 32.21 -14.56
CA TYR A 1198 1.53 32.31 -14.86
C TYR A 1198 0.72 32.82 -13.65
N VAL A 1199 1.08 32.36 -12.45
CA VAL A 1199 0.49 32.84 -11.19
C VAL A 1199 0.76 34.33 -11.00
N GLU A 1200 1.99 34.76 -11.27
CA GLU A 1200 2.39 36.17 -11.19
C GLU A 1200 1.65 37.07 -12.19
N ASP A 1201 1.53 36.65 -13.46
CA ASP A 1201 0.75 37.37 -14.48
C ASP A 1201 -0.72 37.54 -14.09
N SER A 1202 -1.31 36.48 -13.52
CA SER A 1202 -2.71 36.47 -13.08
C SER A 1202 -2.93 37.38 -11.87
N LEU A 1203 -2.06 37.32 -10.86
CA LEU A 1203 -2.19 38.09 -9.63
C LEU A 1203 -1.98 39.60 -9.83
N ALA A 1204 -1.37 40.03 -10.93
CA ALA A 1204 -1.18 41.45 -11.25
C ALA A 1204 -2.50 42.25 -11.27
N ILE A 1205 -3.61 41.62 -11.66
CA ILE A 1205 -4.93 42.27 -11.76
C ILE A 1205 -5.59 42.57 -10.41
N VAL A 1206 -5.14 41.92 -9.34
CA VAL A 1206 -5.71 42.08 -7.98
C VAL A 1206 -5.50 43.51 -7.44
N ARG A 1207 -4.54 44.24 -8.02
CA ARG A 1207 -4.20 45.62 -7.67
C ARG A 1207 -4.97 46.67 -8.48
N TRP A 1208 -5.72 46.26 -9.50
CA TRP A 1208 -6.36 47.19 -10.43
C TRP A 1208 -7.69 47.66 -9.86
N GLU A 1209 -8.02 48.93 -10.10
CA GLU A 1209 -9.33 49.46 -9.71
C GLU A 1209 -10.44 48.70 -10.47
N PRO A 1210 -11.54 48.31 -9.81
CA PRO A 1210 -12.63 47.61 -10.47
C PRO A 1210 -13.23 48.42 -11.63
N ILE A 1211 -13.62 47.74 -12.71
CA ILE A 1211 -14.36 48.35 -13.81
C ILE A 1211 -15.72 48.85 -13.29
N GLY A 1212 -16.01 50.13 -13.45
CA GLY A 1212 -17.22 50.76 -12.90
C GLY A 1212 -18.54 50.19 -13.43
N ASP A 1213 -18.61 49.86 -14.73
CA ASP A 1213 -19.75 49.15 -15.33
C ASP A 1213 -19.25 48.10 -16.33
N THR A 1214 -19.51 46.82 -16.03
CA THR A 1214 -19.08 45.69 -16.84
C THR A 1214 -20.10 45.29 -17.91
N GLN A 1215 -21.35 45.75 -17.85
CA GLN A 1215 -22.43 45.33 -18.77
C GLN A 1215 -22.13 45.65 -20.24
N PRO A 1216 -21.64 46.87 -20.61
CA PRO A 1216 -21.34 47.19 -22.01
C PRO A 1216 -20.29 46.25 -22.63
N ILE A 1217 -19.38 45.71 -21.84
CA ILE A 1217 -18.33 44.78 -22.29
C ILE A 1217 -18.95 43.43 -22.66
N TYR A 1218 -19.86 42.92 -21.83
CA TYR A 1218 -20.61 41.70 -22.14
C TYR A 1218 -21.54 41.88 -23.36
N GLU A 1219 -22.14 43.06 -23.54
CA GLU A 1219 -22.96 43.38 -24.71
C GLU A 1219 -22.14 43.42 -26.00
N ALA A 1220 -20.98 44.07 -25.97
CA ALA A 1220 -20.09 44.12 -27.13
C ALA A 1220 -19.62 42.73 -27.55
N ALA A 1221 -19.38 41.83 -26.59
CA ALA A 1221 -19.00 40.46 -26.89
C ALA A 1221 -20.07 39.66 -27.65
N LEU A 1222 -21.36 39.95 -27.44
CA LEU A 1222 -22.47 39.32 -28.19
C LEU A 1222 -22.51 39.75 -29.68
N THR A 1223 -21.91 40.90 -30.00
CA THR A 1223 -21.84 41.41 -31.38
C THR A 1223 -20.70 40.80 -32.20
N LEU A 1224 -19.79 40.05 -31.55
CA LEU A 1224 -18.78 39.27 -32.26
C LEU A 1224 -19.53 38.30 -33.19
N PRO A 1225 -19.29 38.34 -34.53
CA PRO A 1225 -20.06 37.57 -35.50
C PRO A 1225 -20.09 36.12 -35.05
N ARG A 1226 -21.31 35.55 -34.95
CA ARG A 1226 -21.57 34.21 -34.45
C ARG A 1226 -20.44 33.29 -34.89
N LEU A 1227 -19.67 32.80 -33.92
CA LEU A 1227 -18.84 31.61 -34.06
C LEU A 1227 -19.71 30.33 -34.26
N GLN A 1228 -20.97 30.51 -34.66
CA GLN A 1228 -22.04 29.56 -34.89
C GLN A 1228 -22.53 29.70 -36.35
N SER A 1229 -21.79 29.15 -37.31
CA SER A 1229 -22.35 28.56 -38.53
C SER A 1229 -21.25 27.96 -39.42
N ALA A 1230 -21.13 26.64 -39.37
CA ALA A 1230 -20.69 25.83 -40.50
C ALA A 1230 -21.42 24.49 -40.39
N HIS A 1231 -22.71 24.48 -40.71
CA HIS A 1231 -23.32 23.26 -41.23
C HIS A 1231 -22.90 23.17 -42.70
N PRO A 1232 -22.20 22.11 -43.14
CA PRO A 1232 -22.13 21.82 -44.56
C PRO A 1232 -23.47 21.24 -45.00
N SER A 1233 -24.03 21.86 -46.03
CA SER A 1233 -25.09 21.31 -46.89
C SER A 1233 -24.70 19.97 -47.48
#